data_AF-A0A443JGM0-F1
#
_entry.id   AF-A0A443JGM0-F1
#
_cell.length_a   1.000
_cell.length_b   1.000
_cell.length_c   1.000
_cell.angle_alpha   90.00
_cell.angle_beta   90.00
_cell.angle_gamma   90.00
#
_symmetry.space_group_name_H-M   'P 1'
#
loop_
_entity.id
_entity.type
_entity.pdbx_description
1 polymer ?
#
loop_
_entity_poly.entity_id
_entity_poly.type
_entity_poly.pdbx_seq_one_letter_code
_entity_poly.pdbx_strand_id
1 'polypeptide(L)'
;MTDRKFTASKTRSNRPGWSVTFRHPVRRDSRNEWGLKVRKGLGTSDDAEADRLVGQLNKLLQDESWWSGDRRKDAALEFDDIVVSAFFDGIEAEVHDAEASRSAVIALPTRDDGYSTVLFLGTTGAGKTTLLRHIIGSDPETDRFPSTSTAKTTTADIEIVVAPGDFSAAVTFMPEHEVRAHIDECIEEACLEAIQGKSDAKIAAALLEHREQRFRLSYILGGWNTAHESDDDDFSFEDEAKPDTAISEDEEVTAEEIETQRVRLLGFVNAIKDLAKETGTFCEAQIGRLSDEKSADGKAAWLELFGVEAFKNPRFSTLALDLMDEVAERFDRIEVGNTERSTTDWPTIWTYVSDDRDDFLAAVRWFSSNHHKQFGRLLTPLVDGIRVQGPLYPDLDDQDEELKLVLLDGQGLGHTASSVSSVSTRVTNKFSRVDMILLVDNAQQPMQAAPLALLRAIGSSGFADKLAIAFTHFDQVKGANLGSFDQKRDHVLGSVGNAISSLRDIVGAGVAGAVERQVDVHSVFLGGLDKPTAKLPGGFKRQLEKLVEMMRSAGTQSEETDCSPIYELKGLEIAMHDAIDAFRDPWRARLGISYHDGISKEHWTRIKALSRRLASRWADEYDNLTPVADLLARLQEEASKWLDRPADWTRPPHTDEERELALDRIRRTVFARLYDLTKTRLTDDQVANWREAFDHSGPGSAMRRAHTIEAIHDVAAPRISAAMTSDARLFLSRLHEILREAIKDAGGQITQA
;
A
#
# COMPACT_ATOMS: atom_id res chain seq x y z
N MET A 1 20.79 3.39 36.67
CA MET A 1 20.92 3.31 35.20
C MET A 1 22.13 2.44 34.94
N THR A 2 21.92 1.26 34.37
CA THR A 2 22.99 0.32 34.01
C THR A 2 23.85 0.97 32.92
N ASP A 3 25.15 1.06 33.18
CA ASP A 3 26.19 1.61 32.32
C ASP A 3 26.16 0.88 30.95
N ARG A 4 25.48 1.46 29.95
CA ARG A 4 25.31 0.84 28.63
C ARG A 4 26.60 0.99 27.85
N LYS A 5 27.49 0.01 27.96
CA LYS A 5 28.73 -0.03 27.17
C LYS A 5 28.46 -0.55 25.76
N PHE A 6 28.55 0.35 24.77
CA PHE A 6 28.50 0.00 23.36
C PHE A 6 29.92 -0.17 22.83
N THR A 7 30.13 -1.20 22.01
CA THR A 7 31.43 -1.45 21.37
C THR A 7 31.23 -1.84 19.91
N ALA A 8 32.20 -1.47 19.10
CA ALA A 8 32.31 -1.84 17.70
C ALA A 8 33.28 -2.99 17.52
N SER A 9 32.92 -3.90 16.61
CA SER A 9 33.70 -5.07 16.25
C SER A 9 34.00 -5.07 14.76
N LYS A 10 35.22 -5.49 14.41
CA LYS A 10 35.66 -5.67 13.03
C LYS A 10 35.12 -6.99 12.50
N THR A 11 34.52 -6.96 11.30
CA THR A 11 33.91 -8.13 10.65
C THR A 11 34.27 -8.13 9.16
N ARG A 12 34.46 -9.32 8.58
CA ARG A 12 34.44 -9.47 7.11
C ARG A 12 33.03 -9.86 6.70
N SER A 13 32.45 -9.09 5.78
CA SER A 13 31.21 -9.45 5.11
C SER A 13 31.52 -10.22 3.82
N ASN A 14 30.50 -10.59 3.06
CA ASN A 14 30.64 -11.21 1.73
C ASN A 14 31.22 -10.25 0.67
N ARG A 15 31.37 -8.95 0.99
CA ARG A 15 31.96 -7.94 0.10
C ARG A 15 33.49 -7.87 0.27
N PRO A 16 34.24 -7.52 -0.78
CA PRO A 16 35.68 -7.30 -0.68
C PRO A 16 35.98 -6.07 0.21
N GLY A 17 36.57 -6.30 1.38
CA GLY A 17 36.94 -5.25 2.33
C GLY A 17 36.55 -5.58 3.78
N TRP A 18 36.90 -4.69 4.70
CA TRP A 18 36.49 -4.75 6.10
C TRP A 18 35.19 -3.98 6.34
N SER A 19 34.37 -4.52 7.23
CA SER A 19 33.14 -3.89 7.72
C SER A 19 33.18 -3.78 9.24
N VAL A 20 32.51 -2.78 9.79
CA VAL A 20 32.33 -2.62 11.23
C VAL A 20 30.90 -2.97 11.61
N THR A 21 30.75 -3.74 12.69
CA THR A 21 29.44 -4.10 13.26
C THR A 21 29.38 -3.62 14.71
N PHE A 22 28.31 -2.91 15.07
CA PHE A 22 28.12 -2.36 16.42
C PHE A 22 26.63 -2.19 16.74
N ARG A 23 26.31 -1.94 18.01
CA ARG A 23 24.95 -1.54 18.43
C ARG A 23 24.91 -0.03 18.64
N HIS A 24 23.99 0.64 17.97
CA HIS A 24 23.90 2.08 17.98
C HIS A 24 23.17 2.59 19.23
N PRO A 25 23.76 3.51 20.02
CA PRO A 25 23.25 3.90 21.33
C PRO A 25 21.89 4.60 21.25
N VAL A 26 21.66 5.39 20.19
CA VAL A 26 20.45 6.21 20.01
C VAL A 26 19.59 5.84 18.80
N ARG A 27 19.84 4.70 18.14
CA ARG A 27 18.95 4.18 17.10
C ARG A 27 18.19 3.00 17.64
N ARG A 28 16.90 2.95 17.32
CA ARG A 28 15.99 1.90 17.79
C ARG A 28 15.86 0.79 16.77
N ASP A 29 15.71 -0.44 17.23
CA ASP A 29 15.46 -1.58 16.37
C ASP A 29 13.99 -1.67 15.93
N SER A 30 13.66 -2.72 15.19
CA SER A 30 12.30 -3.02 14.71
C SER A 30 11.28 -3.28 15.83
N ARG A 31 11.74 -3.50 17.06
CA ARG A 31 10.92 -3.55 18.29
C ARG A 31 10.98 -2.26 19.10
N ASN A 32 11.53 -1.21 18.52
CA ASN A 32 11.66 0.10 19.14
C ASN A 32 12.54 0.08 20.42
N GLU A 33 13.40 -0.94 20.58
CA GLU A 33 14.40 -1.03 21.65
C GLU A 33 15.69 -0.31 21.24
N TRP A 34 16.35 0.34 22.20
CA TRP A 34 17.63 1.02 21.96
C TRP A 34 18.76 0.01 21.68
N GLY A 35 19.64 0.33 20.73
CA GLY A 35 20.77 -0.55 20.40
C GLY A 35 20.58 -1.29 19.08
N LEU A 36 20.04 -0.62 18.05
CA LEU A 36 19.95 -1.16 16.70
C LEU A 36 21.32 -1.66 16.26
N LYS A 37 21.38 -2.92 15.80
CA LYS A 37 22.62 -3.49 15.27
C LYS A 37 22.84 -2.92 13.87
N VAL A 38 23.94 -2.20 13.71
CA VAL A 38 24.35 -1.56 12.46
C VAL A 38 25.59 -2.28 11.94
N ARG A 39 25.64 -2.47 10.62
CA ARG A 39 26.84 -2.92 9.89
C ARG A 39 27.12 -1.89 8.80
N LYS A 40 28.36 -1.43 8.70
CA LYS A 40 28.79 -0.49 7.65
C LYS A 40 30.16 -0.90 7.11
N GLY A 41 30.34 -0.79 5.80
CA GLY A 41 31.63 -1.01 5.15
C GLY A 41 32.63 0.08 5.53
N LEU A 42 33.88 -0.29 5.78
CA LEU A 42 34.96 0.65 6.11
C LEU A 42 35.71 1.18 4.88
N GLY A 43 35.34 0.74 3.67
CA GLY A 43 35.96 1.18 2.41
C GLY A 43 37.43 0.78 2.23
N THR A 44 37.96 -0.11 3.09
CA THR A 44 39.36 -0.53 3.08
C THR A 44 39.51 -2.04 3.19
N SER A 45 40.48 -2.61 2.47
CA SER A 45 40.91 -4.01 2.63
C SER A 45 42.11 -4.15 3.58
N ASP A 46 42.73 -3.06 3.99
CA ASP A 46 43.86 -3.05 4.91
C ASP A 46 43.39 -3.28 6.36
N ASP A 47 44.01 -4.25 7.02
CA ASP A 47 43.68 -4.68 8.37
C ASP A 47 44.02 -3.60 9.42
N ALA A 48 45.15 -2.92 9.24
CA ALA A 48 45.63 -1.90 10.17
C ALA A 48 44.75 -0.64 10.09
N GLU A 49 44.37 -0.25 8.88
CA GLU A 49 43.49 0.89 8.66
C GLU A 49 42.07 0.61 9.19
N ALA A 50 41.56 -0.60 9.00
CA ALA A 50 40.28 -1.01 9.57
C ALA A 50 40.30 -0.95 11.12
N ASP A 51 41.39 -1.39 11.77
CA ASP A 51 41.52 -1.30 13.23
C ASP A 51 41.58 0.16 13.72
N ARG A 52 42.22 1.05 12.95
CA ARG A 52 42.24 2.50 13.23
C ARG A 52 40.81 3.08 13.24
N LEU A 53 40.02 2.79 12.20
CA LEU A 53 38.65 3.27 12.05
C LEU A 53 37.72 2.70 13.13
N VAL A 54 37.84 1.40 13.45
CA VAL A 54 37.10 0.76 14.56
C VAL A 54 37.47 1.38 15.90
N GLY A 55 38.74 1.73 16.11
CA GLY A 55 39.21 2.43 17.30
C GLY A 55 38.56 3.81 17.46
N GLN A 56 38.42 4.57 16.38
CA GLN A 56 37.71 5.85 16.38
C GLN A 56 36.23 5.70 16.70
N LEU A 57 35.55 4.75 16.05
CA LEU A 57 34.12 4.49 16.30
C LEU A 57 33.86 4.08 17.75
N ASN A 58 34.77 3.30 18.36
CA ASN A 58 34.68 2.95 19.77
C ASN A 58 34.79 4.17 20.70
N LYS A 59 35.51 5.24 20.31
CA LYS A 59 35.52 6.50 21.09
C LYS A 59 34.13 7.16 21.07
N LEU A 60 33.49 7.25 19.91
CA LEU A 60 32.13 7.78 19.77
C LEU A 60 31.10 6.94 20.57
N LEU A 61 31.24 5.61 20.53
CA LEU A 61 30.33 4.69 21.23
C LEU A 61 30.48 4.68 22.75
N GLN A 62 31.62 5.11 23.29
CA GLN A 62 31.89 5.11 24.73
C GLN A 62 31.58 6.44 25.41
N ASP A 63 31.48 7.53 24.66
CA ASP A 63 31.27 8.87 25.19
C ASP A 63 29.88 9.38 24.81
N GLU A 64 28.99 9.44 25.82
CA GLU A 64 27.59 9.84 25.68
C GLU A 64 27.42 11.28 25.14
N SER A 65 28.45 12.12 25.26
CA SER A 65 28.40 13.49 24.74
C SER A 65 28.29 13.55 23.21
N TRP A 66 28.68 12.48 22.51
CA TRP A 66 28.55 12.35 21.06
C TRP A 66 27.19 11.83 20.59
N TRP A 67 26.33 11.38 21.50
CA TRP A 67 25.08 10.68 21.15
C TRP A 67 23.93 11.61 20.75
N SER A 68 24.26 12.82 20.27
CA SER A 68 23.31 13.78 19.71
C SER A 68 23.66 14.08 18.25
N GLY A 69 22.66 14.09 17.36
CA GLY A 69 22.86 14.42 15.94
C GLY A 69 23.56 15.77 15.72
N ASP A 70 23.30 16.75 16.59
CA ASP A 70 23.89 18.10 16.53
C ASP A 70 25.42 18.10 16.59
N ARG A 71 26.02 17.05 17.15
CA ARG A 71 27.48 16.88 17.30
C ARG A 71 28.17 16.40 16.03
N ARG A 72 27.43 16.11 14.94
CA ARG A 72 28.01 15.62 13.68
C ARG A 72 29.10 16.53 13.13
N LYS A 73 28.89 17.85 13.17
CA LYS A 73 29.87 18.84 12.67
C LYS A 73 31.16 18.84 13.51
N ASP A 74 31.03 18.69 14.82
CA ASP A 74 32.17 18.62 15.72
C ASP A 74 32.91 17.28 15.54
N ALA A 75 32.19 16.19 15.28
CA ALA A 75 32.77 14.87 15.04
C ALA A 75 33.54 14.82 13.72
N ALA A 76 33.05 15.49 12.66
CA ALA A 76 33.73 15.62 11.37
C ALA A 76 35.08 16.38 11.45
N LEU A 77 35.34 17.10 12.54
CA LEU A 77 36.65 17.74 12.78
C LEU A 77 37.65 16.81 13.47
N GLU A 78 37.19 15.76 14.15
CA GLU A 78 38.01 14.90 15.01
C GLU A 78 38.18 13.46 14.47
N PHE A 79 37.22 12.97 13.70
CA PHE A 79 37.15 11.59 13.21
C PHE A 79 37.06 11.54 11.69
N ASP A 80 37.42 10.39 11.12
CA ASP A 80 37.33 10.17 9.67
C ASP A 80 35.87 10.16 9.19
N ASP A 81 35.64 10.68 7.98
CA ASP A 81 34.29 10.83 7.40
C ASP A 81 33.49 9.53 7.39
N ILE A 82 34.15 8.39 7.14
CA ILE A 82 33.52 7.05 7.16
C ILE A 82 33.03 6.69 8.57
N VAL A 83 33.76 7.07 9.62
CA VAL A 83 33.38 6.81 11.02
C VAL A 83 32.24 7.72 11.45
N VAL A 84 32.32 9.00 11.08
CA VAL A 84 31.26 9.99 11.34
C VAL A 84 29.99 9.58 10.62
N SER A 85 30.07 9.18 9.35
CA SER A 85 28.96 8.60 8.58
C SER A 85 28.39 7.37 9.30
N ALA A 86 29.22 6.37 9.60
CA ALA A 86 28.77 5.13 10.23
C ALA A 86 28.00 5.36 11.55
N PHE A 87 28.40 6.35 12.35
CA PHE A 87 27.75 6.69 13.61
C PHE A 87 26.54 7.63 13.43
N PHE A 88 26.69 8.77 12.75
CA PHE A 88 25.66 9.81 12.75
C PHE A 88 24.55 9.58 11.72
N ASP A 89 24.76 8.74 10.71
CA ASP A 89 23.75 8.46 9.69
C ASP A 89 22.56 7.68 10.26
N GLY A 90 21.35 8.21 10.04
CA GLY A 90 20.10 7.65 10.54
C GLY A 90 19.79 7.95 12.01
N ILE A 91 20.52 8.86 12.68
CA ILE A 91 20.10 9.45 13.97
C ILE A 91 18.95 10.43 13.75
N GLU A 92 19.00 11.20 12.66
CA GLU A 92 17.91 12.05 12.20
C GLU A 92 16.91 11.17 11.44
N ALA A 93 15.74 10.94 12.03
CA ALA A 93 14.63 10.29 11.33
C ALA A 93 14.04 11.30 10.35
N GLU A 94 14.62 11.42 9.15
CA GLU A 94 14.01 12.18 8.08
C GLU A 94 12.71 11.48 7.66
N VAL A 95 11.62 12.23 7.70
CA VAL A 95 10.35 11.81 7.11
C VAL A 95 10.54 11.84 5.60
N HIS A 96 10.74 10.68 4.99
CA HIS A 96 10.89 10.58 3.54
C HIS A 96 9.50 10.68 2.88
N ASP A 97 9.24 11.79 2.21
CA ASP A 97 8.08 11.96 1.36
C ASP A 97 8.44 11.58 -0.09
N ALA A 98 8.08 10.35 -0.45
CA ALA A 98 8.37 9.81 -1.77
C ALA A 98 7.59 10.52 -2.89
N GLU A 99 6.33 10.93 -2.65
CA GLU A 99 5.52 11.67 -3.62
C GLU A 99 6.12 13.05 -3.89
N ALA A 100 6.57 13.76 -2.84
CA ALA A 100 7.26 15.04 -2.96
C ALA A 100 8.61 14.89 -3.70
N SER A 101 9.36 13.83 -3.42
CA SER A 101 10.63 13.54 -4.09
C SER A 101 10.44 13.32 -5.59
N ARG A 102 9.44 12.54 -6.00
CA ARG A 102 9.08 12.39 -7.43
C ARG A 102 8.63 13.71 -8.05
N SER A 103 7.89 14.52 -7.31
CA SER A 103 7.38 15.82 -7.77
C SER A 103 8.45 16.89 -7.95
N ALA A 104 9.57 16.78 -7.23
CA ALA A 104 10.73 17.65 -7.44
C ALA A 104 11.46 17.35 -8.76
N VAL A 105 11.41 16.10 -9.24
CA VAL A 105 12.04 15.67 -10.50
C VAL A 105 11.09 15.84 -11.69
N ILE A 106 9.88 15.28 -11.58
CA ILE A 106 8.83 15.34 -12.60
C ILE A 106 7.58 15.89 -11.92
N ALA A 107 7.25 17.16 -12.14
CA ALA A 107 6.04 17.76 -11.58
C ALA A 107 4.78 17.15 -12.24
N LEU A 108 3.74 16.88 -11.43
CA LEU A 108 2.45 16.49 -12.01
C LEU A 108 1.76 17.74 -12.58
N PRO A 109 1.49 17.78 -13.89
CA PRO A 109 0.73 18.88 -14.46
C PRO A 109 -0.70 18.84 -13.94
N THR A 110 -1.31 20.00 -13.88
CA THR A 110 -2.64 20.20 -13.31
C THR A 110 -3.65 20.55 -14.39
N ARG A 111 -4.90 20.66 -13.97
CA ARG A 111 -5.98 21.20 -14.80
C ARG A 111 -5.66 22.57 -15.40
N ASP A 112 -4.94 23.42 -14.66
CA ASP A 112 -4.55 24.75 -15.13
C ASP A 112 -3.55 24.69 -16.31
N ASP A 113 -2.81 23.59 -16.42
CA ASP A 113 -1.90 23.29 -17.54
C ASP A 113 -2.62 22.64 -18.75
N GLY A 114 -3.94 22.42 -18.61
CA GLY A 114 -4.82 21.75 -19.57
C GLY A 114 -4.75 20.22 -19.52
N TYR A 115 -4.23 19.65 -18.43
CA TYR A 115 -4.20 18.20 -18.23
C TYR A 115 -5.43 17.69 -17.50
N SER A 116 -5.82 16.45 -17.76
CA SER A 116 -6.83 15.73 -17.00
C SER A 116 -6.20 14.59 -16.21
N THR A 117 -6.44 14.55 -14.91
CA THR A 117 -5.91 13.53 -14.00
C THR A 117 -6.94 12.43 -13.77
N VAL A 118 -6.57 11.18 -14.11
CA VAL A 118 -7.45 10.01 -14.07
C VAL A 118 -6.90 8.99 -13.08
N LEU A 119 -7.72 8.59 -12.09
CA LEU A 119 -7.40 7.56 -11.12
C LEU A 119 -8.02 6.21 -11.51
N PHE A 120 -7.19 5.17 -11.70
CA PHE A 120 -7.63 3.82 -11.99
C PHE A 120 -7.86 3.04 -10.69
N LEU A 121 -9.07 2.51 -10.51
CA LEU A 121 -9.46 1.70 -9.36
C LEU A 121 -10.19 0.44 -9.81
N GLY A 122 -10.21 -0.59 -8.97
CA GLY A 122 -10.77 -1.89 -9.33
C GLY A 122 -10.07 -3.03 -8.61
N THR A 123 -10.69 -4.20 -8.62
CA THR A 123 -10.12 -5.42 -8.00
C THR A 123 -8.91 -5.91 -8.78
N THR A 124 -8.05 -6.68 -8.13
CA THR A 124 -7.00 -7.42 -8.85
C THR A 124 -7.66 -8.39 -9.84
N GLY A 125 -7.09 -8.53 -11.03
CA GLY A 125 -7.67 -9.35 -12.09
C GLY A 125 -8.82 -8.70 -12.85
N ALA A 126 -9.32 -7.51 -12.45
CA ALA A 126 -10.31 -6.77 -13.22
C ALA A 126 -9.77 -6.20 -14.54
N GLY A 127 -8.46 -6.30 -14.82
CA GLY A 127 -7.86 -5.81 -16.06
C GLY A 127 -7.45 -4.33 -16.04
N LYS A 128 -7.26 -3.71 -14.86
CA LYS A 128 -6.77 -2.31 -14.70
C LYS A 128 -5.49 -2.04 -15.48
N THR A 129 -4.43 -2.77 -15.16
CA THR A 129 -3.10 -2.61 -15.75
C THR A 129 -3.13 -2.92 -17.25
N THR A 130 -3.94 -3.90 -17.65
CA THR A 130 -4.14 -4.25 -19.06
C THR A 130 -4.83 -3.12 -19.82
N LEU A 131 -5.87 -2.51 -19.25
CA LEU A 131 -6.52 -1.34 -19.82
C LEU A 131 -5.57 -0.14 -19.91
N LEU A 132 -4.79 0.11 -18.86
CA LEU A 132 -3.79 1.17 -18.84
C LEU A 132 -2.79 1.04 -19.99
N ARG A 133 -2.28 -0.19 -20.25
CA ARG A 133 -1.38 -0.46 -21.37
C ARG A 133 -1.94 0.00 -22.72
N HIS A 134 -3.23 -0.25 -22.97
CA HIS A 134 -3.88 0.22 -24.20
C HIS A 134 -3.94 1.75 -24.29
N ILE A 135 -4.16 2.43 -23.17
CA ILE A 135 -4.26 3.90 -23.12
C ILE A 135 -2.90 4.55 -23.36
N ILE A 136 -1.81 3.93 -22.90
CA ILE A 136 -0.45 4.44 -23.06
C ILE A 136 0.29 3.87 -24.28
N GLY A 137 -0.40 3.06 -25.09
CA GLY A 137 0.19 2.38 -26.26
C GLY A 137 1.31 1.41 -25.91
N SER A 138 1.27 0.79 -24.73
CA SER A 138 2.22 -0.26 -24.36
C SER A 138 1.75 -1.61 -24.90
N ASP A 139 2.59 -2.22 -25.72
CA ASP A 139 2.34 -3.55 -26.27
C ASP A 139 2.47 -4.64 -25.17
N PRO A 140 1.49 -5.56 -25.08
CA PRO A 140 1.51 -6.63 -24.09
C PRO A 140 2.67 -7.62 -24.22
N GLU A 141 3.26 -7.76 -25.40
CA GLU A 141 4.32 -8.73 -25.74
C GLU A 141 5.71 -8.07 -25.61
N THR A 142 5.93 -6.89 -26.21
CA THR A 142 7.27 -6.25 -26.25
C THR A 142 7.56 -5.37 -25.04
N ASP A 143 6.66 -4.44 -24.74
CA ASP A 143 6.92 -3.36 -23.79
C ASP A 143 6.73 -3.80 -22.35
N ARG A 144 5.61 -4.50 -22.11
CA ARG A 144 5.20 -5.08 -20.83
C ARG A 144 5.16 -4.09 -19.67
N PHE A 145 4.94 -2.80 -19.95
CA PHE A 145 4.90 -1.76 -18.95
C PHE A 145 3.50 -1.09 -18.87
N PRO A 146 2.90 -0.96 -17.68
CA PRO A 146 3.27 -1.61 -16.43
C PRO A 146 3.01 -3.12 -16.46
N SER A 147 3.61 -3.90 -15.57
CA SER A 147 3.51 -5.37 -15.61
C SER A 147 2.16 -5.91 -15.14
N THR A 148 1.61 -6.88 -15.87
CA THR A 148 0.38 -7.61 -15.52
C THR A 148 0.69 -8.88 -14.72
N SER A 149 -0.18 -9.27 -13.78
CA SER A 149 -0.12 -10.50 -12.97
C SER A 149 -1.55 -10.87 -12.58
N THR A 150 -1.75 -12.15 -12.35
CA THR A 150 -2.97 -12.71 -11.78
C THR A 150 -3.06 -12.51 -10.26
N ALA A 151 -1.93 -12.21 -9.60
CA ALA A 151 -1.85 -11.82 -8.19
C ALA A 151 -1.73 -10.29 -8.04
N LYS A 152 -1.65 -9.76 -6.80
CA LYS A 152 -1.39 -8.32 -6.55
C LYS A 152 -0.16 -7.87 -7.36
N THR A 153 -0.39 -7.15 -8.46
CA THR A 153 0.62 -6.64 -9.39
C THR A 153 1.24 -5.35 -8.92
N THR A 154 0.39 -4.43 -8.47
CA THR A 154 0.74 -3.04 -8.24
C THR A 154 1.07 -2.89 -6.76
N THR A 155 2.34 -3.12 -6.40
CA THR A 155 2.88 -2.87 -5.05
C THR A 155 3.34 -1.42 -4.88
N ALA A 156 3.64 -0.74 -5.99
CA ALA A 156 4.03 0.66 -6.05
C ALA A 156 2.94 1.49 -6.75
N ASP A 157 2.76 2.74 -6.34
CA ASP A 157 1.90 3.68 -7.08
C ASP A 157 2.56 4.03 -8.42
N ILE A 158 1.84 3.86 -9.53
CA ILE A 158 2.35 4.18 -10.88
C ILE A 158 1.65 5.44 -11.40
N GLU A 159 2.44 6.41 -11.80
CA GLU A 159 2.02 7.74 -12.22
C GLU A 159 2.58 7.97 -13.63
N ILE A 160 1.71 8.15 -14.61
CA ILE A 160 2.09 8.31 -16.03
C ILE A 160 1.63 9.69 -16.50
N VAL A 161 2.58 10.52 -16.95
CA VAL A 161 2.31 11.82 -17.56
C VAL A 161 2.47 11.67 -19.08
N VAL A 162 1.36 11.74 -19.81
CA VAL A 162 1.36 11.70 -21.27
C VAL A 162 1.73 13.10 -21.77
N ALA A 163 2.93 13.24 -22.33
CA ALA A 163 3.45 14.53 -22.79
C ALA A 163 4.40 14.34 -23.98
N PRO A 164 4.48 15.29 -24.93
CA PRO A 164 5.45 15.22 -26.01
C PRO A 164 6.89 15.41 -25.48
N GLY A 165 7.87 14.90 -26.22
CA GLY A 165 9.31 15.06 -25.93
C GLY A 165 10.00 13.74 -25.60
N ASP A 166 11.10 13.83 -24.85
CA ASP A 166 11.89 12.68 -24.41
C ASP A 166 11.18 11.94 -23.27
N PHE A 167 11.53 10.66 -23.07
CA PHE A 167 11.06 9.89 -21.94
C PHE A 167 11.87 10.23 -20.69
N SER A 168 11.19 10.35 -19.54
CA SER A 168 11.82 10.52 -18.24
C SER A 168 11.14 9.67 -17.18
N ALA A 169 11.92 9.18 -16.22
CA ALA A 169 11.46 8.37 -15.10
C ALA A 169 12.02 8.88 -13.78
N ALA A 170 11.19 8.80 -12.74
CA ALA A 170 11.54 9.01 -11.35
C ALA A 170 10.95 7.86 -10.52
N VAL A 171 11.82 7.00 -9.99
CA VAL A 171 11.45 5.82 -9.20
C VAL A 171 11.91 6.02 -7.77
N THR A 172 11.01 6.01 -6.80
CA THR A 172 11.36 6.10 -5.38
C THR A 172 11.33 4.73 -4.71
N PHE A 173 12.18 4.56 -3.71
CA PHE A 173 12.32 3.30 -2.98
C PHE A 173 11.81 3.41 -1.55
N MET A 174 11.37 2.28 -1.01
CA MET A 174 11.01 2.18 0.41
C MET A 174 12.21 2.54 1.30
N PRO A 175 12.00 3.25 2.41
CA PRO A 175 13.06 3.54 3.36
C PRO A 175 13.74 2.27 3.91
N GLU A 176 15.04 2.36 4.16
CA GLU A 176 15.87 1.25 4.66
C GLU A 176 15.25 0.51 5.87
N HIS A 177 14.68 1.27 6.81
CA HIS A 177 14.10 0.73 8.03
C HIS A 177 12.80 -0.07 7.77
N GLU A 178 12.04 0.29 6.75
CA GLU A 178 10.82 -0.43 6.34
C GLU A 178 11.19 -1.75 5.65
N VAL A 179 12.14 -1.72 4.72
CA VAL A 179 12.69 -2.94 4.08
C VAL A 179 13.27 -3.87 5.13
N ARG A 180 14.04 -3.35 6.08
CA ARG A 180 14.56 -4.12 7.21
C ARG A 180 13.45 -4.77 8.02
N ALA A 181 12.40 -4.03 8.32
CA ALA A 181 11.28 -4.51 9.08
C ALA A 181 10.49 -5.63 8.36
N HIS A 182 10.35 -5.55 7.04
CA HIS A 182 9.77 -6.64 6.23
C HIS A 182 10.65 -7.89 6.21
N ILE A 183 11.97 -7.73 6.09
CA ILE A 183 12.92 -8.85 6.19
C ILE A 183 12.83 -9.51 7.57
N ASP A 184 12.77 -8.72 8.64
CA ASP A 184 12.60 -9.26 9.99
C ASP A 184 11.29 -10.07 10.10
N GLU A 185 10.18 -9.61 9.50
CA GLU A 185 8.89 -10.33 9.47
C GLU A 185 8.98 -11.65 8.68
N CYS A 186 9.67 -11.64 7.53
CA CYS A 186 9.92 -12.85 6.73
C CYS A 186 10.79 -13.88 7.48
N ILE A 187 11.83 -13.44 8.21
CA ILE A 187 12.66 -14.34 9.02
C ILE A 187 11.86 -14.90 10.19
N GLU A 188 11.07 -14.07 10.89
CA GLU A 188 10.23 -14.52 12.00
C GLU A 188 9.27 -15.62 11.52
N GLU A 189 8.61 -15.41 10.39
CA GLU A 189 7.70 -16.40 9.80
C GLU A 189 8.41 -17.68 9.38
N ALA A 190 9.58 -17.57 8.73
CA ALA A 190 10.37 -18.72 8.33
C ALA A 190 10.87 -19.53 9.55
N CYS A 191 11.25 -18.85 10.64
CA CYS A 191 11.58 -19.50 11.91
C CYS A 191 10.37 -20.22 12.53
N LEU A 192 9.17 -19.64 12.44
CA LEU A 192 7.92 -20.27 12.91
C LEU A 192 7.58 -21.53 12.11
N GLU A 193 7.75 -21.53 10.78
CA GLU A 193 7.57 -22.74 9.97
C GLU A 193 8.65 -23.78 10.29
N ALA A 194 9.89 -23.36 10.51
CA ALA A 194 11.00 -24.26 10.84
C ALA A 194 10.80 -24.97 12.19
N ILE A 195 10.40 -24.25 13.24
CA ILE A 195 10.19 -24.86 14.57
C ILE A 195 8.98 -25.81 14.61
N GLN A 196 8.01 -25.61 13.71
CA GLN A 196 6.88 -26.51 13.49
C GLN A 196 7.24 -27.75 12.65
N GLY A 197 8.50 -27.92 12.24
CA GLY A 197 8.99 -29.09 11.51
C GLY A 197 8.51 -29.16 10.06
N LYS A 198 8.26 -28.01 9.43
CA LYS A 198 7.83 -27.91 8.03
C LYS A 198 9.00 -28.20 7.08
N SER A 199 8.70 -28.49 5.82
CA SER A 199 9.73 -28.77 4.81
C SER A 199 10.52 -27.52 4.44
N ASP A 200 11.75 -27.70 3.93
CA ASP A 200 12.61 -26.59 3.50
C ASP A 200 11.94 -25.71 2.44
N ALA A 201 11.12 -26.29 1.55
CA ALA A 201 10.34 -25.52 0.59
C ALA A 201 9.31 -24.59 1.24
N LYS A 202 8.68 -25.01 2.36
CA LYS A 202 7.74 -24.13 3.10
C LYS A 202 8.48 -23.04 3.88
N ILE A 203 9.64 -23.35 4.44
CA ILE A 203 10.50 -22.37 5.11
C ILE A 203 10.98 -21.31 4.10
N ALA A 204 11.41 -21.76 2.92
CA ALA A 204 11.82 -20.88 1.84
C ALA A 204 10.66 -20.01 1.34
N ALA A 205 9.46 -20.58 1.15
CA ALA A 205 8.28 -19.81 0.76
C ALA A 205 7.94 -18.72 1.79
N ALA A 206 7.99 -19.04 3.09
CA ALA A 206 7.78 -18.08 4.17
C ALA A 206 8.84 -16.95 4.21
N LEU A 207 10.10 -17.26 3.85
CA LEU A 207 11.15 -16.27 3.72
C LEU A 207 10.95 -15.39 2.47
N LEU A 208 10.62 -16.00 1.33
CA LEU A 208 10.63 -15.35 0.02
C LEU A 208 9.36 -14.54 -0.28
N GLU A 209 8.24 -14.87 0.38
CA GLU A 209 6.96 -14.20 0.18
C GLU A 209 6.42 -13.69 1.51
N HIS A 210 6.33 -12.37 1.64
CA HIS A 210 5.70 -11.75 2.79
C HIS A 210 4.19 -12.05 2.81
N ARG A 211 3.60 -12.23 4.00
CA ARG A 211 2.18 -12.59 4.17
C ARG A 211 1.19 -11.62 3.50
N GLU A 212 1.52 -10.33 3.42
CA GLU A 212 0.69 -9.32 2.73
C GLU A 212 0.75 -9.42 1.20
N GLN A 213 1.67 -10.23 0.67
CA GLN A 213 2.02 -10.41 -0.75
C GLN A 213 2.45 -9.13 -1.46
N ARG A 214 2.77 -8.06 -0.70
CA ARG A 214 3.31 -6.78 -1.18
C ARG A 214 4.85 -6.77 -1.27
N PHE A 215 5.53 -7.53 -0.41
CA PHE A 215 6.99 -7.64 -0.40
C PHE A 215 7.40 -9.07 -0.77
N ARG A 216 8.14 -9.23 -1.86
CA ARG A 216 8.51 -10.55 -2.44
C ARG A 216 10.01 -10.63 -2.66
N LEU A 217 10.73 -11.19 -1.69
CA LEU A 217 12.18 -11.40 -1.81
C LEU A 217 12.56 -12.34 -2.94
N SER A 218 11.64 -13.20 -3.43
CA SER A 218 11.88 -14.05 -4.62
C SER A 218 12.29 -13.24 -5.86
N TYR A 219 11.81 -12.01 -6.00
CA TYR A 219 12.12 -11.17 -7.17
C TYR A 219 13.58 -10.68 -7.12
N ILE A 220 14.13 -10.54 -5.92
CA ILE A 220 15.48 -10.01 -5.63
C ILE A 220 16.51 -11.14 -5.45
N LEU A 221 16.12 -12.23 -4.78
CA LEU A 221 16.99 -13.34 -4.39
C LEU A 221 16.86 -14.57 -5.29
N GLY A 222 15.83 -14.64 -6.13
CA GLY A 222 15.52 -15.79 -6.98
C GLY A 222 14.46 -16.72 -6.37
N GLY A 223 13.96 -17.64 -7.20
CA GLY A 223 13.00 -18.67 -6.78
C GLY A 223 13.69 -19.89 -6.13
N TRP A 224 13.01 -20.55 -5.18
CA TRP A 224 13.55 -21.73 -4.49
C TRP A 224 13.68 -22.97 -5.40
N ASN A 225 12.74 -23.16 -6.34
CA ASN A 225 12.70 -24.29 -7.27
C ASN A 225 12.60 -23.77 -8.72
N THR A 226 13.73 -23.40 -9.34
CA THR A 226 13.81 -23.11 -10.79
C THR A 226 14.39 -24.28 -11.60
N ALA A 227 14.74 -25.39 -10.94
CA ALA A 227 15.25 -26.60 -11.58
C ALA A 227 14.22 -27.73 -11.53
N HIS A 228 13.11 -27.55 -12.23
CA HIS A 228 12.38 -28.66 -12.83
C HIS A 228 11.91 -28.14 -14.19
N GLU A 229 12.34 -28.80 -15.27
CA GLU A 229 11.52 -28.89 -16.48
C GLU A 229 10.13 -29.28 -15.99
N SER A 230 9.20 -28.32 -15.93
CA SER A 230 7.80 -28.66 -15.67
C SER A 230 7.33 -29.44 -16.89
N ASP A 231 6.75 -30.62 -16.66
CA ASP A 231 5.83 -31.27 -17.60
C ASP A 231 4.56 -30.40 -17.76
N ASP A 232 4.69 -29.10 -18.06
CA ASP A 232 3.55 -28.19 -18.30
C ASP A 232 2.78 -28.60 -19.57
N ASP A 233 3.44 -29.35 -20.46
CA ASP A 233 2.80 -29.99 -21.62
C ASP A 233 1.72 -31.01 -21.20
N ASP A 234 1.81 -31.62 -20.01
CA ASP A 234 0.81 -32.57 -19.50
C ASP A 234 -0.41 -31.87 -18.83
N PHE A 235 -0.32 -30.56 -18.55
CA PHE A 235 -1.34 -29.79 -17.83
C PHE A 235 -1.91 -28.60 -18.64
N SER A 236 -1.48 -28.40 -19.88
CA SER A 236 -2.03 -27.39 -20.79
C SER A 236 -2.90 -28.06 -21.88
N PHE A 237 -4.03 -27.45 -22.22
CA PHE A 237 -4.78 -27.85 -23.42
C PHE A 237 -4.02 -27.33 -24.66
N GLU A 238 -3.93 -28.11 -25.75
CA GLU A 238 -3.23 -27.73 -27.00
C GLU A 238 -3.72 -26.36 -27.57
N ASP A 239 -4.94 -25.94 -27.24
CA ASP A 239 -5.53 -24.66 -27.66
C ASP A 239 -5.40 -23.51 -26.61
N GLU A 240 -4.87 -23.78 -25.40
CA GLU A 240 -4.68 -22.80 -24.31
C GLU A 240 -3.21 -22.49 -24.00
N ALA A 241 -2.26 -23.08 -24.74
CA ALA A 241 -0.85 -22.68 -24.69
C ALA A 241 -0.71 -21.24 -25.21
N LYS A 242 -0.92 -20.25 -24.34
CA LYS A 242 -0.46 -18.89 -24.59
C LYS A 242 1.06 -19.01 -24.78
N PRO A 243 1.62 -18.56 -25.91
CA PRO A 243 3.05 -18.58 -26.09
C PRO A 243 3.65 -17.81 -24.91
N ASP A 244 4.56 -18.45 -24.19
CA ASP A 244 5.36 -17.84 -23.13
C ASP A 244 5.96 -16.56 -23.73
N THR A 245 5.52 -15.39 -23.27
CA THR A 245 5.87 -14.12 -23.93
C THR A 245 7.37 -13.91 -23.81
N ALA A 246 8.08 -14.10 -24.93
CA ALA A 246 9.54 -14.11 -24.97
C ALA A 246 10.11 -12.83 -24.31
N ILE A 247 11.00 -13.00 -23.35
CA ILE A 247 11.87 -11.92 -22.86
C ILE A 247 13.12 -11.92 -23.75
N SER A 248 13.73 -10.75 -23.95
CA SER A 248 15.07 -10.66 -24.54
C SER A 248 16.05 -11.58 -23.79
N GLU A 249 16.90 -12.31 -24.51
CA GLU A 249 17.94 -13.16 -23.91
C GLU A 249 18.84 -12.37 -22.94
N ASP A 250 19.05 -11.07 -23.19
CA ASP A 250 19.88 -10.20 -22.35
C ASP A 250 19.23 -9.88 -20.99
N GLU A 251 17.89 -9.92 -20.94
CA GLU A 251 17.10 -9.64 -19.75
C GLU A 251 16.89 -10.88 -18.85
N GLU A 252 17.13 -12.09 -19.37
CA GLU A 252 16.98 -13.35 -18.64
C GLU A 252 18.14 -13.59 -17.67
N VAL A 253 17.83 -14.13 -16.50
CA VAL A 253 18.84 -14.53 -15.51
C VAL A 253 19.56 -15.76 -16.04
N THR A 254 20.89 -15.68 -16.12
CA THR A 254 21.68 -16.78 -16.70
C THR A 254 21.69 -18.00 -15.76
N ALA A 255 21.93 -19.20 -16.32
CA ALA A 255 22.00 -20.42 -15.52
C ALA A 255 23.06 -20.37 -14.41
N GLU A 256 24.18 -19.68 -14.64
CA GLU A 256 25.23 -19.47 -13.64
C GLU A 256 24.75 -18.59 -12.48
N GLU A 257 23.99 -17.55 -12.78
CA GLU A 257 23.39 -16.69 -11.77
C GLU A 257 22.32 -17.42 -10.96
N ILE A 258 21.49 -18.24 -11.60
CA ILE A 258 20.48 -19.07 -10.92
C ILE A 258 21.15 -20.01 -9.92
N GLU A 259 22.23 -20.70 -10.30
CA GLU A 259 22.91 -21.61 -9.37
C GLU A 259 23.57 -20.84 -8.21
N THR A 260 24.17 -19.68 -8.49
CA THR A 260 24.73 -18.82 -7.44
C THR A 260 23.67 -18.38 -6.44
N GLN A 261 22.50 -17.95 -6.94
CA GLN A 261 21.34 -17.57 -6.11
C GLN A 261 20.82 -18.75 -5.30
N ARG A 262 20.70 -19.94 -5.91
CA ARG A 262 20.24 -21.16 -5.25
C ARG A 262 21.14 -21.54 -4.07
N VAL A 263 22.46 -21.47 -4.27
CA VAL A 263 23.45 -21.75 -3.21
C VAL A 263 23.29 -20.76 -2.05
N ARG A 264 23.13 -19.46 -2.34
CA ARG A 264 22.90 -18.42 -1.31
C ARG A 264 21.59 -18.66 -0.55
N LEU A 265 20.49 -18.93 -1.25
CA LEU A 265 19.18 -19.24 -0.65
C LEU A 265 19.22 -20.45 0.27
N LEU A 266 19.90 -21.53 -0.13
CA LEU A 266 20.10 -22.71 0.70
C LEU A 266 20.87 -22.35 1.99
N GLY A 267 21.87 -21.47 1.88
CA GLY A 267 22.59 -20.91 3.02
C GLY A 267 21.66 -20.20 4.01
N PHE A 268 20.78 -19.32 3.53
CA PHE A 268 19.81 -18.61 4.37
C PHE A 268 18.81 -19.55 5.05
N VAL A 269 18.24 -20.52 4.33
CA VAL A 269 17.30 -21.48 4.91
C VAL A 269 17.96 -22.33 5.99
N ASN A 270 19.22 -22.75 5.78
CA ASN A 270 19.97 -23.47 6.81
C ASN A 270 20.24 -22.59 8.04
N ALA A 271 20.62 -21.33 7.85
CA ALA A 271 20.83 -20.39 8.95
C ALA A 271 19.54 -20.17 9.77
N ILE A 272 18.38 -20.08 9.10
CA ILE A 272 17.05 -19.99 9.74
C ILE A 272 16.75 -21.23 10.57
N LYS A 273 17.03 -22.44 10.03
CA LYS A 273 16.83 -23.71 10.74
C LYS A 273 17.71 -23.81 11.98
N ASP A 274 18.97 -23.39 11.87
CA ASP A 274 19.89 -23.37 13.01
C ASP A 274 19.45 -22.39 14.10
N LEU A 275 19.04 -21.18 13.71
CA LEU A 275 18.47 -20.17 14.61
C LEU A 275 17.20 -20.68 15.29
N ALA A 276 16.29 -21.29 14.53
CA ALA A 276 15.03 -21.83 15.06
C ALA A 276 15.28 -22.99 16.04
N LYS A 277 16.22 -23.88 15.73
CA LYS A 277 16.58 -25.00 16.61
C LYS A 277 17.22 -24.53 17.92
N GLU A 278 18.15 -23.57 17.85
CA GLU A 278 18.82 -23.01 19.01
C GLU A 278 17.82 -22.30 19.94
N THR A 279 17.00 -21.41 19.36
CA THR A 279 15.96 -20.68 20.10
C THR A 279 14.90 -21.64 20.64
N GLY A 280 14.50 -22.65 19.85
CA GLY A 280 13.54 -23.66 20.25
C GLY A 280 14.02 -24.44 21.47
N THR A 281 15.29 -24.86 21.49
CA THR A 281 15.89 -25.57 22.64
C THR A 281 15.88 -24.70 23.90
N PHE A 282 16.13 -23.39 23.76
CA PHE A 282 16.05 -22.44 24.87
C PHE A 282 14.61 -22.30 25.39
N CYS A 283 13.62 -22.13 24.51
CA CYS A 283 12.21 -22.05 24.89
C CYS A 283 11.73 -23.36 25.52
N GLU A 284 12.10 -24.52 24.98
CA GLU A 284 11.77 -25.83 25.54
C GLU A 284 12.26 -25.99 26.99
N ALA A 285 13.46 -25.47 27.28
CA ALA A 285 14.02 -25.49 28.63
C ALA A 285 13.28 -24.57 29.61
N GLN A 286 12.66 -23.49 29.13
CA GLN A 286 11.97 -22.51 30.00
C GLN A 286 10.48 -22.80 30.19
N ILE A 287 9.78 -23.16 29.12
CA ILE A 287 8.31 -23.25 29.09
C ILE A 287 7.78 -24.60 28.60
N GLY A 288 8.65 -25.59 28.34
CA GLY A 288 8.27 -26.91 27.86
C GLY A 288 8.14 -27.00 26.33
N ARG A 289 7.81 -28.19 25.81
CA ARG A 289 7.77 -28.44 24.36
C ARG A 289 6.48 -27.93 23.72
N LEU A 290 6.60 -27.39 22.51
CA LEU A 290 5.45 -27.00 21.70
C LEU A 290 4.48 -28.17 21.45
N SER A 291 4.99 -29.40 21.34
CA SER A 291 4.17 -30.61 21.18
C SER A 291 3.27 -30.92 22.37
N ASP A 292 3.62 -30.42 23.55
CA ASP A 292 2.93 -30.74 24.80
C ASP A 292 1.69 -29.84 25.00
N GLU A 293 1.68 -28.67 24.34
CA GLU A 293 0.56 -27.75 24.31
C GLU A 293 -0.61 -28.31 23.49
N LYS A 294 -1.73 -28.61 24.16
CA LYS A 294 -2.93 -29.17 23.51
C LYS A 294 -3.96 -28.10 23.11
N SER A 295 -3.92 -26.95 23.77
CA SER A 295 -4.84 -25.84 23.48
C SER A 295 -4.30 -24.97 22.35
N ALA A 296 -5.19 -24.42 21.53
CA ALA A 296 -4.80 -23.48 20.48
C ALA A 296 -4.16 -22.21 21.07
N ASP A 297 -4.72 -21.70 22.17
CA ASP A 297 -4.20 -20.52 22.86
C ASP A 297 -2.82 -20.76 23.49
N GLY A 298 -2.57 -21.94 24.06
CA GLY A 298 -1.27 -22.33 24.60
C GLY A 298 -0.20 -22.46 23.52
N LYS A 299 -0.52 -23.08 22.38
CA LYS A 299 0.37 -23.11 21.21
C LYS A 299 0.69 -21.72 20.68
N ALA A 300 -0.32 -20.85 20.58
CA ALA A 300 -0.14 -19.48 20.14
C ALA A 300 0.78 -18.69 21.09
N ALA A 301 0.59 -18.83 22.41
CA ALA A 301 1.44 -18.19 23.41
C ALA A 301 2.88 -18.69 23.37
N TRP A 302 3.08 -20.00 23.15
CA TRP A 302 4.41 -20.59 22.98
C TRP A 302 5.12 -20.01 21.75
N LEU A 303 4.43 -19.97 20.60
CA LEU A 303 4.97 -19.43 19.35
C LEU A 303 5.25 -17.93 19.44
N GLU A 304 4.44 -17.16 20.16
CA GLU A 304 4.69 -15.74 20.42
C GLU A 304 5.96 -15.54 21.27
N LEU A 305 6.15 -16.33 22.33
CA LEU A 305 7.36 -16.27 23.14
C LEU A 305 8.59 -16.68 22.30
N PHE A 306 8.47 -17.73 21.51
CA PHE A 306 9.52 -18.16 20.59
C PHE A 306 9.91 -17.04 19.62
N GLY A 307 8.95 -16.36 18.98
CA GLY A 307 9.24 -15.20 18.12
C GLY A 307 9.93 -14.07 18.90
N VAL A 308 9.55 -13.85 20.16
CA VAL A 308 10.21 -12.87 21.04
C VAL A 308 11.68 -13.21 21.25
N GLU A 309 11.98 -14.45 21.62
CA GLU A 309 13.34 -14.92 21.90
C GLU A 309 14.18 -15.09 20.63
N ALA A 310 13.58 -15.52 19.51
CA ALA A 310 14.25 -15.64 18.22
C ALA A 310 14.82 -14.30 17.78
N PHE A 311 14.04 -13.23 17.90
CA PHE A 311 14.50 -11.88 17.57
C PHE A 311 15.62 -11.37 18.48
N LYS A 312 15.58 -11.70 19.77
CA LYS A 312 16.65 -11.34 20.73
C LYS A 312 17.95 -12.10 20.45
N ASN A 313 17.87 -13.26 19.80
CA ASN A 313 19.04 -14.03 19.44
C ASN A 313 19.95 -13.20 18.49
N PRO A 314 21.24 -13.00 18.83
CA PRO A 314 22.15 -12.24 17.98
C PRO A 314 22.25 -12.74 16.53
N ARG A 315 22.01 -14.03 16.27
CA ARG A 315 22.00 -14.62 14.92
C ARG A 315 20.87 -14.08 14.05
N PHE A 316 19.71 -13.77 14.63
CA PHE A 316 18.60 -13.15 13.89
C PHE A 316 19.04 -11.83 13.27
N SER A 317 19.59 -10.94 14.10
CA SER A 317 20.06 -9.63 13.63
C SER A 317 21.16 -9.72 12.58
N THR A 318 22.04 -10.72 12.67
CA THR A 318 23.09 -11.01 11.66
C THR A 318 22.47 -11.47 10.35
N LEU A 319 21.58 -12.48 10.38
CA LEU A 319 20.91 -13.00 9.20
C LEU A 319 20.16 -11.90 8.44
N ALA A 320 19.44 -11.06 9.17
CA ALA A 320 18.73 -9.94 8.58
C ALA A 320 19.68 -8.88 8.00
N LEU A 321 20.89 -8.68 8.56
CA LEU A 321 21.91 -7.80 7.95
C LEU A 321 22.49 -8.43 6.68
N ASP A 322 22.71 -9.74 6.68
CA ASP A 322 23.20 -10.46 5.50
C ASP A 322 22.18 -10.39 4.35
N LEU A 323 20.88 -10.51 4.65
CA LEU A 323 19.81 -10.29 3.66
C LEU A 323 19.73 -8.84 3.19
N MET A 324 19.91 -7.85 4.07
CA MET A 324 19.97 -6.44 3.67
C MET A 324 21.16 -6.16 2.73
N ASP A 325 22.32 -6.78 2.99
CA ASP A 325 23.51 -6.64 2.15
C ASP A 325 23.25 -7.18 0.73
N GLU A 326 22.59 -8.34 0.61
CA GLU A 326 22.16 -8.93 -0.67
C GLU A 326 21.15 -8.06 -1.42
N VAL A 327 20.18 -7.48 -0.71
CA VAL A 327 19.21 -6.55 -1.29
C VAL A 327 19.91 -5.30 -1.81
N ALA A 328 20.82 -4.73 -1.02
CA ALA A 328 21.56 -3.53 -1.41
C ALA A 328 22.48 -3.78 -2.63
N GLU A 329 23.11 -4.95 -2.73
CA GLU A 329 23.96 -5.33 -3.88
C GLU A 329 23.20 -5.35 -5.22
N ARG A 330 21.87 -5.53 -5.20
CA ARG A 330 21.09 -5.53 -6.44
C ARG A 330 20.99 -4.16 -7.09
N PHE A 331 21.06 -3.08 -6.31
CA PHE A 331 21.08 -1.72 -6.87
C PHE A 331 22.36 -1.43 -7.66
N ASP A 332 23.47 -2.06 -7.30
CA ASP A 332 24.76 -1.86 -7.96
C ASP A 332 24.82 -2.49 -9.37
N ARG A 333 23.79 -3.27 -9.75
CA ARG A 333 23.64 -3.86 -11.09
C ARG A 333 22.95 -2.94 -12.08
N ILE A 334 22.40 -1.81 -11.63
CA ILE A 334 21.78 -0.84 -12.52
C ILE A 334 22.88 0.04 -13.12
N GLU A 335 23.13 -0.11 -14.42
CA GLU A 335 24.19 0.62 -15.13
C GLU A 335 23.74 1.99 -15.68
N VAL A 336 22.43 2.20 -15.81
CA VAL A 336 21.83 3.38 -16.43
C VAL A 336 21.07 4.25 -15.43
N GLY A 337 21.02 5.55 -15.70
CA GLY A 337 20.37 6.53 -14.83
C GLY A 337 21.23 6.97 -13.63
N ASN A 338 20.63 7.79 -12.77
CA ASN A 338 21.26 8.35 -11.59
C ASN A 338 20.48 7.94 -10.33
N THR A 339 21.16 7.27 -9.41
CA THR A 339 20.61 6.86 -8.11
C THR A 339 21.08 7.82 -7.03
N GLU A 340 20.17 8.59 -6.47
CA GLU A 340 20.44 9.35 -5.25
C GLU A 340 20.30 8.44 -4.03
N ARG A 341 21.15 8.69 -3.03
CA ARG A 341 21.21 7.89 -1.80
C ARG A 341 21.05 8.79 -0.59
N SER A 342 20.47 8.22 0.46
CA SER A 342 20.30 8.86 1.77
C SER A 342 21.65 9.06 2.46
N THR A 343 21.61 9.70 3.62
CA THR A 343 22.77 9.75 4.53
C THR A 343 23.28 8.36 4.90
N THR A 344 22.42 7.35 5.01
CA THR A 344 22.82 5.96 5.30
C THR A 344 23.37 5.20 4.10
N ASP A 345 23.56 5.86 2.94
CA ASP A 345 23.95 5.26 1.65
C ASP A 345 22.87 4.31 1.07
N TRP A 346 21.62 4.48 1.50
CA TRP A 346 20.47 3.72 1.00
C TRP A 346 19.86 4.43 -0.22
N PRO A 347 19.56 3.73 -1.33
CA PRO A 347 18.89 4.32 -2.48
C PRO A 347 17.54 4.94 -2.11
N THR A 348 17.33 6.21 -2.47
CA THR A 348 16.07 6.93 -2.20
C THR A 348 15.27 7.16 -3.47
N ILE A 349 15.94 7.61 -4.53
CA ILE A 349 15.33 7.88 -5.83
C ILE A 349 16.29 7.52 -6.96
N TRP A 350 15.77 6.92 -8.02
CA TRP A 350 16.44 6.69 -9.28
C TRP A 350 15.79 7.54 -10.37
N THR A 351 16.60 8.16 -11.21
CA THR A 351 16.16 9.05 -12.28
C THR A 351 16.81 8.66 -13.60
N TYR A 352 16.06 8.76 -14.70
CA TYR A 352 16.58 8.44 -16.03
C TYR A 352 15.86 9.23 -17.10
N VAL A 353 16.57 9.57 -18.17
CA VAL A 353 16.05 10.26 -19.36
C VAL A 353 16.60 9.57 -20.59
N SER A 354 15.74 9.33 -21.58
CA SER A 354 16.09 8.68 -22.84
C SER A 354 15.19 9.20 -23.96
N ASP A 355 15.74 9.38 -25.15
CA ASP A 355 14.97 9.66 -26.38
C ASP A 355 14.48 8.37 -27.05
N ASP A 356 15.14 7.24 -26.79
CA ASP A 356 14.72 5.91 -27.24
C ASP A 356 13.73 5.26 -26.25
N ARG A 357 12.60 4.81 -26.79
CA ARG A 357 11.49 4.20 -26.04
C ARG A 357 11.84 2.80 -25.52
N ASP A 358 12.54 1.99 -26.30
CA ASP A 358 12.82 0.60 -25.96
C ASP A 358 13.89 0.54 -24.86
N ASP A 359 14.93 1.37 -24.97
CA ASP A 359 15.95 1.56 -23.93
C ASP A 359 15.32 2.11 -22.63
N PHE A 360 14.41 3.08 -22.75
CA PHE A 360 13.67 3.63 -21.62
C PHE A 360 12.87 2.56 -20.88
N LEU A 361 12.04 1.81 -21.61
CA LEU A 361 11.19 0.79 -21.02
C LEU A 361 12.01 -0.37 -20.45
N ALA A 362 13.13 -0.75 -21.09
CA ALA A 362 14.06 -1.74 -20.56
C ALA A 362 14.64 -1.33 -19.20
N ALA A 363 15.03 -0.07 -19.05
CA ALA A 363 15.50 0.46 -17.77
C ALA A 363 14.40 0.45 -16.69
N VAL A 364 13.17 0.88 -17.04
CA VAL A 364 12.04 0.91 -16.11
C VAL A 364 11.59 -0.50 -15.68
N ARG A 365 11.73 -1.52 -16.55
CA ARG A 365 11.35 -2.92 -16.25
C ARG A 365 12.07 -3.50 -15.04
N TRP A 366 13.26 -3.02 -14.66
CA TRP A 366 13.93 -3.43 -13.41
C TRP A 366 13.09 -3.15 -12.16
N PHE A 367 12.24 -2.14 -12.22
CA PHE A 367 11.41 -1.63 -11.12
C PHE A 367 9.95 -2.04 -11.23
N SER A 368 9.48 -2.39 -12.42
CA SER A 368 8.07 -2.71 -12.66
C SER A 368 7.81 -4.17 -13.03
N SER A 369 8.82 -4.95 -13.46
CA SER A 369 8.64 -6.32 -13.94
C SER A 369 8.27 -7.30 -12.83
N ASN A 370 7.67 -8.42 -13.22
CA ASN A 370 7.32 -9.55 -12.37
C ASN A 370 7.56 -10.90 -13.07
N HIS A 371 8.32 -10.91 -14.17
CA HIS A 371 8.50 -12.11 -14.98
C HIS A 371 9.44 -13.10 -14.29
N HIS A 372 9.04 -14.38 -14.23
CA HIS A 372 9.74 -15.41 -13.47
C HIS A 372 11.20 -15.64 -13.90
N LYS A 373 11.49 -15.59 -15.21
CA LYS A 373 12.86 -15.64 -15.77
C LYS A 373 13.78 -14.48 -15.35
N GLN A 374 13.23 -13.41 -14.77
CA GLN A 374 13.98 -12.26 -14.25
C GLN A 374 14.17 -12.31 -12.73
N PHE A 375 13.60 -13.32 -12.04
CA PHE A 375 13.70 -13.44 -10.59
C PHE A 375 15.15 -13.60 -10.15
N GLY A 376 15.56 -12.76 -9.20
CA GLY A 376 16.95 -12.60 -8.80
C GLY A 376 17.62 -11.33 -9.34
N ARG A 377 16.97 -10.57 -10.23
CA ARG A 377 17.46 -9.26 -10.69
C ARG A 377 16.53 -8.09 -10.37
N LEU A 378 15.23 -8.36 -10.17
CA LEU A 378 14.21 -7.32 -10.08
C LEU A 378 14.22 -6.60 -8.72
N LEU A 379 13.99 -5.29 -8.76
CA LEU A 379 13.89 -4.42 -7.59
C LEU A 379 12.44 -4.01 -7.29
N THR A 380 11.47 -4.45 -8.09
CA THR A 380 10.03 -4.20 -7.92
C THR A 380 9.52 -4.27 -6.47
N PRO A 381 9.94 -5.22 -5.61
CA PRO A 381 9.48 -5.28 -4.23
C PRO A 381 9.95 -4.14 -3.33
N LEU A 382 10.96 -3.36 -3.74
CA LEU A 382 11.54 -2.24 -2.99
C LEU A 382 10.99 -0.89 -3.44
N VAL A 383 10.24 -0.88 -4.54
CA VAL A 383 9.74 0.35 -5.15
C VAL A 383 8.53 0.84 -4.35
N ASP A 384 8.56 2.11 -3.98
CA ASP A 384 7.43 2.81 -3.37
C ASP A 384 6.50 3.40 -4.44
N GLY A 385 7.08 4.04 -5.46
CA GLY A 385 6.33 4.65 -6.55
C GLY A 385 7.16 4.85 -7.81
N ILE A 386 6.51 4.80 -8.96
CA ILE A 386 7.09 5.00 -10.29
C ILE A 386 6.37 6.16 -10.95
N ARG A 387 7.10 7.21 -11.31
CA ARG A 387 6.59 8.29 -12.17
C ARG A 387 7.31 8.25 -13.50
N VAL A 388 6.55 8.20 -14.59
CA VAL A 388 7.09 8.29 -15.95
C VAL A 388 6.42 9.41 -16.71
N GLN A 389 7.17 10.10 -17.55
CA GLN A 389 6.68 11.10 -18.47
C GLN A 389 7.22 10.81 -19.87
N GLY A 390 6.40 10.96 -20.90
CA GLY A 390 6.84 10.85 -22.29
C GLY A 390 5.68 10.66 -23.26
N PRO A 391 5.98 10.49 -24.57
CA PRO A 391 5.01 10.37 -25.65
C PRO A 391 4.35 8.98 -25.66
N LEU A 392 3.61 8.69 -24.60
CA LEU A 392 2.92 7.43 -24.32
C LEU A 392 1.46 7.51 -24.77
N TYR A 393 1.25 7.44 -26.09
CA TYR A 393 -0.06 7.61 -26.71
C TYR A 393 -0.75 6.27 -27.02
N PRO A 394 -2.10 6.20 -27.01
CA PRO A 394 -2.80 4.99 -27.39
C PRO A 394 -2.55 4.63 -28.85
N ASP A 395 -2.42 3.34 -29.15
CA ASP A 395 -2.28 2.81 -30.51
C ASP A 395 -3.65 2.76 -31.23
N LEU A 396 -4.20 3.94 -31.50
CA LEU A 396 -5.47 4.17 -32.20
C LEU A 396 -5.23 4.91 -33.52
N ASP A 397 -6.18 4.76 -34.47
CA ASP A 397 -6.03 5.29 -35.83
C ASP A 397 -5.92 6.84 -35.87
N ASP A 398 -6.48 7.53 -34.87
CA ASP A 398 -6.33 8.97 -34.63
C ASP A 398 -5.31 9.21 -33.51
N GLN A 399 -4.04 9.42 -33.86
CA GLN A 399 -3.01 9.83 -32.90
C GLN A 399 -3.15 11.32 -32.60
N ASP A 400 -3.66 11.65 -31.41
CA ASP A 400 -3.66 13.02 -30.89
C ASP A 400 -2.36 13.27 -30.12
N GLU A 401 -1.34 13.82 -30.80
CA GLU A 401 -0.06 14.20 -30.19
C GLU A 401 -0.24 15.24 -29.06
N GLU A 402 -1.42 15.87 -28.95
CA GLU A 402 -1.78 16.82 -27.87
C GLU A 402 -2.54 16.17 -26.70
N LEU A 403 -2.59 14.84 -26.59
CA LEU A 403 -3.26 14.16 -25.49
C LEU A 403 -2.58 14.49 -24.13
N LYS A 404 -3.23 15.35 -23.34
CA LYS A 404 -2.74 15.81 -22.03
C LYS A 404 -3.42 15.05 -20.89
N LEU A 405 -2.87 13.90 -20.53
CA LEU A 405 -3.40 13.05 -19.46
C LEU A 405 -2.34 12.79 -18.38
N VAL A 406 -2.81 12.74 -17.13
CA VAL A 406 -2.08 12.16 -16.00
C VAL A 406 -2.84 10.93 -15.55
N LEU A 407 -2.23 9.76 -15.66
CA LEU A 407 -2.84 8.47 -15.32
C LEU A 407 -2.24 7.97 -14.02
N LEU A 408 -3.08 7.74 -13.02
CA LEU A 408 -2.67 7.23 -11.72
C LEU A 408 -3.20 5.80 -11.57
N ASP A 409 -2.31 4.81 -11.64
CA ASP A 409 -2.61 3.42 -11.29
C ASP A 409 -2.20 3.16 -9.85
N GLY A 410 -3.19 3.18 -8.97
CA GLY A 410 -3.01 2.84 -7.56
C GLY A 410 -3.07 1.34 -7.34
N GLN A 411 -2.65 0.91 -6.14
CA GLN A 411 -2.81 -0.48 -5.74
C GLN A 411 -4.26 -0.97 -5.89
N GLY A 412 -4.43 -2.20 -6.39
CA GLY A 412 -5.76 -2.81 -6.55
C GLY A 412 -6.55 -2.87 -5.24
N LEU A 413 -7.88 -2.70 -5.33
CA LEU A 413 -8.77 -2.86 -4.18
C LEU A 413 -8.61 -4.29 -3.63
N GLY A 414 -8.40 -4.40 -2.31
CA GLY A 414 -8.03 -5.65 -1.62
C GLY A 414 -8.95 -6.86 -1.86
N HIS A 415 -8.44 -8.04 -1.51
CA HIS A 415 -9.08 -9.36 -1.72
C HIS A 415 -9.78 -9.94 -0.48
N THR A 416 -10.43 -9.14 0.34
CA THR A 416 -11.31 -9.72 1.35
C THR A 416 -12.72 -9.84 0.79
N ALA A 417 -13.14 -11.08 0.56
CA ALA A 417 -14.48 -11.50 0.15
C ALA A 417 -15.59 -11.14 1.16
N SER A 418 -15.32 -10.27 2.14
CA SER A 418 -16.31 -9.77 3.09
C SER A 418 -16.82 -8.41 2.64
N SER A 419 -18.14 -8.29 2.55
CA SER A 419 -18.91 -7.08 2.22
C SER A 419 -18.75 -5.91 3.22
N VAL A 420 -17.79 -6.01 4.14
CA VAL A 420 -17.64 -5.16 5.34
C VAL A 420 -16.33 -4.37 5.35
N SER A 421 -15.36 -4.65 4.47
CA SER A 421 -14.10 -3.90 4.44
C SER A 421 -14.29 -2.50 3.85
N SER A 422 -13.87 -1.47 4.59
CA SER A 422 -13.79 -0.09 4.12
C SER A 422 -12.68 0.08 3.07
N VAL A 423 -12.82 1.10 2.22
CA VAL A 423 -11.78 1.47 1.25
C VAL A 423 -10.67 2.23 1.97
N SER A 424 -9.42 1.85 1.73
CA SER A 424 -8.23 2.47 2.34
C SER A 424 -8.23 4.00 2.20
N THR A 425 -7.77 4.68 3.25
CA THR A 425 -7.53 6.13 3.27
C THR A 425 -6.53 6.58 2.21
N ARG A 426 -5.59 5.71 1.82
CA ARG A 426 -4.65 5.96 0.71
C ARG A 426 -5.36 6.16 -0.63
N VAL A 427 -6.50 5.51 -0.82
CA VAL A 427 -7.31 5.60 -2.05
C VAL A 427 -8.28 6.77 -1.96
N THR A 428 -9.03 6.88 -0.86
CA THR A 428 -10.09 7.90 -0.74
C THR A 428 -9.55 9.33 -0.71
N ASN A 429 -8.34 9.55 -0.19
CA ASN A 429 -7.67 10.85 -0.26
C ASN A 429 -7.41 11.33 -1.69
N LYS A 430 -7.14 10.41 -2.63
CA LYS A 430 -6.83 10.74 -4.02
C LYS A 430 -8.06 11.29 -4.76
N PHE A 431 -9.29 11.02 -4.31
CA PHE A 431 -10.52 11.49 -4.99
C PHE A 431 -10.60 13.01 -5.13
N SER A 432 -10.04 13.74 -4.15
CA SER A 432 -9.98 15.20 -4.16
C SER A 432 -8.98 15.77 -5.17
N ARG A 433 -7.93 15.00 -5.51
CA ARG A 433 -6.79 15.43 -6.33
C ARG A 433 -6.91 15.06 -7.81
N VAL A 434 -7.95 14.33 -8.20
CA VAL A 434 -8.15 13.85 -9.58
C VAL A 434 -9.38 14.47 -10.23
N ASP A 435 -9.41 14.49 -11.55
CA ASP A 435 -10.53 14.99 -12.34
C ASP A 435 -11.52 13.86 -12.68
N MET A 436 -11.02 12.63 -12.84
CA MET A 436 -11.83 11.42 -13.08
C MET A 436 -11.40 10.26 -12.18
N ILE A 437 -12.39 9.49 -11.70
CA ILE A 437 -12.22 8.21 -11.03
C ILE A 437 -12.75 7.11 -11.95
N LEU A 438 -11.85 6.33 -12.55
CA LEU A 438 -12.19 5.21 -13.41
C LEU A 438 -12.23 3.90 -12.62
N LEU A 439 -13.43 3.39 -12.37
CA LEU A 439 -13.64 2.05 -11.82
C LEU A 439 -13.59 1.01 -12.94
N VAL A 440 -12.59 0.15 -12.91
CA VAL A 440 -12.43 -0.99 -13.79
C VAL A 440 -13.01 -2.24 -13.11
N ASP A 441 -14.01 -2.85 -13.73
CA ASP A 441 -14.72 -4.00 -13.19
C ASP A 441 -14.87 -5.12 -14.23
N ASN A 442 -15.00 -6.38 -13.78
CA ASN A 442 -15.15 -7.53 -14.67
C ASN A 442 -16.62 -7.71 -15.09
N ALA A 443 -16.90 -7.63 -16.39
CA ALA A 443 -18.25 -7.76 -16.95
C ALA A 443 -18.90 -9.14 -16.75
N GLN A 444 -18.13 -10.21 -16.51
CA GLN A 444 -18.68 -11.55 -16.25
C GLN A 444 -19.34 -11.65 -14.88
N GLN A 445 -18.78 -10.94 -13.89
CA GLN A 445 -19.25 -10.91 -12.52
C GLN A 445 -19.20 -9.47 -12.00
N PRO A 446 -20.00 -8.55 -12.57
CA PRO A 446 -19.94 -7.15 -12.22
C PRO A 446 -20.41 -6.92 -10.78
N MET A 447 -19.93 -5.83 -10.18
CA MET A 447 -20.36 -5.31 -8.88
C MET A 447 -20.22 -6.31 -7.72
N GLN A 448 -19.06 -6.97 -7.64
CA GLN A 448 -18.67 -7.72 -6.45
C GLN A 448 -18.45 -6.79 -5.23
N ALA A 449 -18.08 -7.37 -4.08
CA ALA A 449 -17.95 -6.65 -2.82
C ALA A 449 -17.04 -5.39 -2.88
N ALA A 450 -15.87 -5.47 -3.53
CA ALA A 450 -14.92 -4.37 -3.58
C ALA A 450 -15.35 -3.21 -4.50
N PRO A 451 -15.79 -3.42 -5.76
CA PRO A 451 -16.40 -2.36 -6.57
C PRO A 451 -17.58 -1.69 -5.88
N LEU A 452 -18.43 -2.46 -5.17
CA LEU A 452 -19.54 -1.90 -4.40
C LEU A 452 -19.10 -1.04 -3.21
N ALA A 453 -18.08 -1.47 -2.48
CA ALA A 453 -17.50 -0.67 -1.40
C ALA A 453 -16.92 0.65 -1.95
N LEU A 454 -16.33 0.62 -3.16
CA LEU A 454 -15.85 1.82 -3.82
C LEU A 454 -16.99 2.76 -4.23
N LEU A 455 -18.03 2.26 -4.90
CA LEU A 455 -19.19 3.08 -5.27
C LEU A 455 -19.81 3.75 -4.04
N ARG A 456 -19.89 3.01 -2.93
CA ARG A 456 -20.35 3.55 -1.65
C ARG A 456 -19.47 4.68 -1.15
N ALA A 457 -18.14 4.50 -1.17
CA ALA A 457 -17.19 5.49 -0.72
C ALA A 457 -17.20 6.75 -1.60
N ILE A 458 -17.22 6.59 -2.93
CA ILE A 458 -17.30 7.69 -3.90
C ILE A 458 -18.60 8.49 -3.71
N GLY A 459 -19.73 7.78 -3.58
CA GLY A 459 -21.03 8.41 -3.36
C GLY A 459 -21.10 9.17 -2.04
N SER A 460 -20.72 8.53 -0.92
CA SER A 460 -20.83 9.16 0.41
C SER A 460 -19.86 10.34 0.58
N SER A 461 -18.71 10.33 -0.09
CA SER A 461 -17.72 11.44 -0.07
C SER A 461 -18.06 12.59 -1.02
N GLY A 462 -19.07 12.43 -1.88
CA GLY A 462 -19.53 13.47 -2.81
C GLY A 462 -18.69 13.62 -4.07
N PHE A 463 -18.06 12.54 -4.56
CA PHE A 463 -17.29 12.53 -5.80
C PHE A 463 -17.98 11.71 -6.91
N ALA A 464 -19.30 11.51 -6.82
CA ALA A 464 -20.05 10.70 -7.79
C ALA A 464 -19.98 11.27 -9.21
N ASP A 465 -19.95 12.60 -9.36
CA ASP A 465 -19.76 13.31 -10.62
C ASP A 465 -18.44 13.00 -11.34
N LYS A 466 -17.41 12.54 -10.63
CA LYS A 466 -16.12 12.14 -11.21
C LYS A 466 -16.08 10.67 -11.66
N LEU A 467 -17.14 9.90 -11.41
CA LEU A 467 -17.16 8.45 -11.64
C LEU A 467 -17.33 8.09 -13.12
N ALA A 468 -16.42 7.28 -13.63
CA ALA A 468 -16.59 6.52 -14.87
C ALA A 468 -16.37 5.02 -14.61
N ILE A 469 -17.01 4.15 -15.40
CA ILE A 469 -16.86 2.70 -15.26
C ILE A 469 -16.40 2.05 -16.57
N ALA A 470 -15.34 1.25 -16.49
CA ALA A 470 -14.88 0.40 -17.57
C ALA A 470 -15.13 -1.08 -17.25
N PHE A 471 -16.08 -1.69 -17.94
CA PHE A 471 -16.36 -3.11 -17.85
C PHE A 471 -15.43 -3.89 -18.79
N THR A 472 -14.46 -4.61 -18.24
CA THR A 472 -13.52 -5.46 -18.98
C THR A 472 -14.05 -6.89 -19.15
N HIS A 473 -13.35 -7.73 -19.92
CA HIS A 473 -13.76 -9.12 -20.19
C HIS A 473 -15.17 -9.23 -20.78
N PHE A 474 -15.65 -8.17 -21.44
CA PHE A 474 -17.01 -8.13 -22.01
C PHE A 474 -17.20 -9.14 -23.14
N ASP A 475 -16.12 -9.49 -23.84
CA ASP A 475 -16.08 -10.57 -24.82
C ASP A 475 -16.42 -11.94 -24.20
N GLN A 476 -16.18 -12.11 -22.90
CA GLN A 476 -16.45 -13.35 -22.17
C GLN A 476 -17.84 -13.41 -21.55
N VAL A 477 -18.66 -12.37 -21.68
CA VAL A 477 -20.08 -12.40 -21.29
C VAL A 477 -20.81 -13.29 -22.30
N LYS A 478 -21.17 -14.51 -21.88
CA LYS A 478 -21.80 -15.54 -22.69
C LYS A 478 -23.16 -15.93 -22.09
N GLY A 479 -24.13 -16.20 -22.96
CA GLY A 479 -25.43 -16.72 -22.57
C GLY A 479 -26.26 -17.05 -23.80
N ALA A 480 -27.04 -18.13 -23.76
CA ALA A 480 -27.87 -18.54 -24.90
C ALA A 480 -28.86 -17.45 -25.35
N ASN A 481 -29.22 -16.54 -24.43
CA ASN A 481 -30.15 -15.43 -24.65
C ASN A 481 -29.44 -14.07 -24.93
N LEU A 482 -28.12 -14.04 -25.02
CA LEU A 482 -27.31 -12.82 -25.16
C LEU A 482 -26.58 -12.82 -26.51
N GLY A 483 -27.31 -12.47 -27.58
CA GLY A 483 -26.82 -12.55 -28.95
C GLY A 483 -26.17 -11.26 -29.47
N SER A 484 -26.61 -10.09 -29.00
CA SER A 484 -26.09 -8.79 -29.44
C SER A 484 -25.27 -8.07 -28.37
N PHE A 485 -24.49 -7.06 -28.80
CA PHE A 485 -23.76 -6.17 -27.90
C PHE A 485 -24.70 -5.47 -26.91
N ASP A 486 -25.82 -4.90 -27.40
CA ASP A 486 -26.79 -4.20 -26.56
C ASP A 486 -27.44 -5.12 -25.51
N GLN A 487 -27.77 -6.36 -25.87
CA GLN A 487 -28.33 -7.31 -24.90
C GLN A 487 -27.34 -7.65 -23.78
N LYS A 488 -26.06 -7.83 -24.12
CA LYS A 488 -25.00 -8.04 -23.13
C LYS A 488 -24.80 -6.80 -22.26
N ARG A 489 -24.84 -5.61 -22.87
CA ARG A 489 -24.73 -4.33 -22.16
C ARG A 489 -25.85 -4.19 -21.13
N ASP A 490 -27.09 -4.37 -21.56
CA ASP A 490 -28.27 -4.24 -20.70
C ASP A 490 -28.27 -5.29 -19.58
N HIS A 491 -27.73 -6.49 -19.83
CA HIS A 491 -27.54 -7.51 -18.80
C HIS A 491 -26.53 -7.08 -17.72
N VAL A 492 -25.38 -6.52 -18.12
CA VAL A 492 -24.36 -6.00 -17.18
C VAL A 492 -24.93 -4.83 -16.40
N LEU A 493 -25.53 -3.83 -17.07
CA LEU A 493 -26.12 -2.67 -16.42
C LEU A 493 -27.27 -3.04 -15.48
N GLY A 494 -28.08 -4.05 -15.82
CA GLY A 494 -29.12 -4.57 -14.92
C GLY A 494 -28.55 -5.13 -13.61
N SER A 495 -27.39 -5.80 -13.66
CA SER A 495 -26.68 -6.23 -12.45
C SER A 495 -26.19 -5.05 -11.63
N VAL A 496 -25.71 -3.99 -12.29
CA VAL A 496 -25.26 -2.76 -11.63
C VAL A 496 -26.42 -2.03 -10.95
N GLY A 497 -27.56 -1.88 -11.63
CA GLY A 497 -28.76 -1.25 -11.06
C GLY A 497 -29.28 -1.98 -9.81
N ASN A 498 -29.25 -3.32 -9.80
CA ASN A 498 -29.57 -4.10 -8.60
C ASN A 498 -28.59 -3.82 -7.45
N ALA A 499 -27.30 -3.68 -7.77
CA ALA A 499 -26.27 -3.40 -6.79
C ALA A 499 -26.39 -1.97 -6.22
N ILE A 500 -26.67 -0.98 -7.06
CA ILE A 500 -26.94 0.41 -6.63
C ILE A 500 -28.21 0.49 -5.79
N SER A 501 -29.25 -0.27 -6.14
CA SER A 501 -30.48 -0.37 -5.34
C SER A 501 -30.21 -0.83 -3.91
N SER A 502 -29.24 -1.74 -3.71
CA SER A 502 -28.81 -2.17 -2.37
C SER A 502 -28.00 -1.10 -1.62
N LEU A 503 -27.33 -0.19 -2.32
CA LEU A 503 -26.62 0.94 -1.72
C LEU A 503 -27.56 2.03 -1.20
N ARG A 504 -28.79 2.12 -1.71
CA ARG A 504 -29.77 3.15 -1.35
C ARG A 504 -30.04 3.25 0.15
N ASP A 505 -30.08 2.12 0.85
CA ASP A 505 -30.30 2.06 2.30
C ASP A 505 -29.06 2.52 3.10
N ILE A 506 -27.89 2.47 2.47
CA ILE A 506 -26.58 2.74 3.10
C ILE A 506 -26.11 4.17 2.85
N VAL A 507 -26.25 4.71 1.64
CA VAL A 507 -25.77 6.07 1.31
C VAL A 507 -26.88 7.10 1.16
N GLY A 508 -28.13 6.65 1.08
CA GLY A 508 -29.29 7.50 0.81
C GLY A 508 -29.75 7.45 -0.64
N ALA A 509 -30.98 7.91 -0.87
CA ALA A 509 -31.62 7.87 -2.19
C ALA A 509 -31.05 8.90 -3.19
N GLY A 510 -30.59 10.07 -2.71
CA GLY A 510 -30.00 11.09 -3.57
C GLY A 510 -28.69 10.59 -4.17
N VAL A 511 -27.78 10.14 -3.29
CA VAL A 511 -26.47 9.59 -3.68
C VAL A 511 -26.62 8.38 -4.60
N ALA A 512 -27.49 7.41 -4.27
CA ALA A 512 -27.68 6.23 -5.12
C ALA A 512 -28.18 6.60 -6.53
N GLY A 513 -29.11 7.56 -6.63
CA GLY A 513 -29.59 8.05 -7.92
C GLY A 513 -28.54 8.84 -8.70
N ALA A 514 -27.65 9.58 -8.01
CA ALA A 514 -26.53 10.26 -8.65
C ALA A 514 -25.55 9.24 -9.27
N VAL A 515 -25.20 8.18 -8.53
CA VAL A 515 -24.34 7.10 -9.04
C VAL A 515 -25.00 6.40 -10.23
N GLU A 516 -26.29 6.08 -10.16
CA GLU A 516 -27.02 5.42 -11.25
C GLU A 516 -26.96 6.23 -12.56
N ARG A 517 -27.23 7.54 -12.49
CA ARG A 517 -27.12 8.44 -13.66
C ARG A 517 -25.70 8.46 -14.25
N GLN A 518 -24.69 8.46 -13.38
CA GLN A 518 -23.29 8.47 -13.82
C GLN A 518 -22.91 7.16 -14.50
N VAL A 519 -23.35 6.01 -13.97
CA VAL A 519 -23.14 4.71 -14.61
C VAL A 519 -23.78 4.65 -16.00
N ASP A 520 -25.00 5.14 -16.16
CA ASP A 520 -25.69 5.07 -17.45
C ASP A 520 -24.98 5.86 -18.55
N VAL A 521 -24.41 7.02 -18.22
CA VAL A 521 -23.74 7.92 -19.18
C VAL A 521 -22.26 7.56 -19.37
N HIS A 522 -21.55 7.30 -18.28
CA HIS A 522 -20.09 7.16 -18.23
C HIS A 522 -19.61 5.72 -18.09
N SER A 523 -20.32 4.78 -18.72
CA SER A 523 -19.87 3.39 -18.87
C SER A 523 -19.28 3.08 -20.25
N VAL A 524 -18.21 2.30 -20.27
CA VAL A 524 -17.59 1.71 -21.46
C VAL A 524 -17.44 0.20 -21.30
N PHE A 525 -17.51 -0.54 -22.42
CA PHE A 525 -17.51 -2.01 -22.44
C PHE A 525 -16.38 -2.53 -23.33
N LEU A 526 -15.41 -3.20 -22.72
CA LEU A 526 -14.13 -3.54 -23.33
C LEU A 526 -13.88 -5.05 -23.26
N GLY A 527 -13.25 -5.59 -24.30
CA GLY A 527 -12.96 -7.02 -24.41
C GLY A 527 -11.70 -7.31 -25.21
N GLY A 528 -11.07 -8.45 -24.94
CA GLY A 528 -9.84 -8.90 -25.59
C GLY A 528 -8.59 -8.05 -25.29
N LEU A 529 -8.56 -7.38 -24.13
CA LEU A 529 -7.47 -6.48 -23.73
C LEU A 529 -6.12 -7.20 -23.54
N ASP A 530 -6.10 -8.53 -23.51
CA ASP A 530 -4.85 -9.30 -23.46
C ASP A 530 -4.10 -9.35 -24.81
N LYS A 531 -4.68 -8.77 -25.87
CA LYS A 531 -4.10 -8.71 -27.22
C LYS A 531 -3.65 -7.29 -27.56
N PRO A 532 -2.65 -7.12 -28.45
CA PRO A 532 -2.26 -5.80 -28.98
C PRO A 532 -3.46 -4.99 -29.51
N THR A 533 -3.45 -3.68 -29.31
CA THR A 533 -4.55 -2.76 -29.69
C THR A 533 -4.93 -2.89 -31.16
N ALA A 534 -3.95 -3.01 -32.06
CA ALA A 534 -4.16 -3.23 -33.48
C ALA A 534 -5.05 -4.45 -33.80
N LYS A 535 -4.98 -5.52 -32.99
CA LYS A 535 -5.74 -6.78 -33.17
C LYS A 535 -7.16 -6.73 -32.58
N LEU A 536 -7.54 -5.63 -31.92
CA LEU A 536 -8.88 -5.49 -31.32
C LEU A 536 -9.97 -5.31 -32.39
N PRO A 537 -11.16 -5.93 -32.21
CA PRO A 537 -12.33 -5.63 -33.03
C PRO A 537 -12.67 -4.13 -33.03
N GLY A 538 -13.09 -3.59 -34.18
CA GLY A 538 -13.38 -2.15 -34.33
C GLY A 538 -14.48 -1.62 -33.39
N GLY A 539 -15.38 -2.47 -32.90
CA GLY A 539 -16.35 -2.09 -31.87
C GLY A 539 -15.71 -1.79 -30.51
N PHE A 540 -14.69 -2.55 -30.11
CA PHE A 540 -13.93 -2.31 -28.87
C PHE A 540 -12.96 -1.14 -29.02
N LYS A 541 -12.36 -0.93 -30.20
CA LYS A 541 -11.57 0.28 -30.49
C LYS A 541 -12.39 1.56 -30.27
N ARG A 542 -13.63 1.61 -30.77
CA ARG A 542 -14.55 2.74 -30.52
C ARG A 542 -14.90 2.95 -29.05
N GLN A 543 -14.96 1.87 -28.25
CA GLN A 543 -15.19 2.00 -26.80
C GLN A 543 -13.95 2.55 -26.09
N LEU A 544 -12.75 2.22 -26.57
CA LEU A 544 -11.49 2.78 -26.07
C LEU A 544 -11.36 4.26 -26.46
N GLU A 545 -11.69 4.62 -27.71
CA GLU A 545 -11.77 6.02 -28.17
C GLU A 545 -12.74 6.84 -27.31
N LYS A 546 -13.94 6.29 -27.05
CA LYS A 546 -14.94 6.90 -26.16
C LYS A 546 -14.36 7.14 -24.75
N LEU A 547 -13.60 6.18 -24.22
CA LEU A 547 -12.96 6.31 -22.90
C LEU A 547 -11.90 7.40 -22.89
N VAL A 548 -11.04 7.46 -23.91
CA VAL A 548 -9.99 8.50 -24.03
C VAL A 548 -10.63 9.90 -24.11
N GLU A 549 -11.71 10.05 -24.88
CA GLU A 549 -12.44 11.32 -24.96
C GLU A 549 -13.09 11.70 -23.61
N MET A 550 -13.67 10.72 -22.90
CA MET A 550 -14.18 10.95 -21.55
C MET A 550 -13.08 11.45 -20.61
N MET A 551 -11.91 10.80 -20.62
CA MET A 551 -10.75 11.20 -19.81
C MET A 551 -10.32 12.63 -20.13
N ARG A 552 -10.23 12.99 -21.41
CA ARG A 552 -9.91 14.35 -21.86
C ARG A 552 -10.93 15.36 -21.35
N SER A 553 -12.22 15.07 -21.52
CA SER A 553 -13.31 15.99 -21.19
C SER A 553 -13.45 16.26 -19.68
N ALA A 554 -13.07 15.31 -18.82
CA ALA A 554 -13.14 15.47 -17.36
C ALA A 554 -12.27 16.63 -16.84
N GLY A 555 -11.21 17.00 -17.57
CA GLY A 555 -10.40 18.19 -17.28
C GLY A 555 -11.15 19.52 -17.46
N THR A 556 -12.39 19.56 -17.96
CA THR A 556 -13.13 20.80 -18.28
C THR A 556 -13.96 21.30 -17.10
N GLN A 557 -13.85 22.59 -16.73
CA GLN A 557 -14.49 23.18 -15.52
C GLN A 557 -15.98 22.80 -15.38
N SER A 558 -16.35 22.30 -14.19
CA SER A 558 -17.73 22.01 -13.84
C SER A 558 -18.50 23.30 -13.57
N GLU A 559 -19.77 23.36 -13.97
CA GLU A 559 -20.62 24.53 -13.76
C GLU A 559 -20.85 24.78 -12.26
N GLU A 560 -20.69 26.03 -11.82
CA GLU A 560 -21.03 26.43 -10.46
C GLU A 560 -22.54 26.61 -10.30
N THR A 561 -23.10 26.06 -9.23
CA THR A 561 -24.50 26.29 -8.84
C THR A 561 -24.63 27.48 -7.88
N ASP A 562 -25.63 28.32 -8.10
CA ASP A 562 -26.02 29.44 -7.23
C ASP A 562 -26.97 29.03 -6.10
N CYS A 563 -27.53 27.81 -6.14
CA CYS A 563 -28.38 27.30 -5.07
C CYS A 563 -27.53 26.73 -3.92
N SER A 564 -28.03 26.82 -2.69
CA SER A 564 -27.31 26.30 -1.52
C SER A 564 -28.29 25.81 -0.45
N PRO A 565 -28.00 24.65 0.18
CA PRO A 565 -28.87 24.08 1.20
C PRO A 565 -28.76 24.84 2.54
N ILE A 566 -29.85 24.83 3.29
CA ILE A 566 -30.00 25.41 4.61
C ILE A 566 -30.26 24.26 5.61
N TYR A 567 -29.42 24.15 6.64
CA TYR A 567 -29.49 23.06 7.62
C TYR A 567 -29.92 23.52 9.01
N GLU A 568 -30.63 22.65 9.72
CA GLU A 568 -30.81 22.71 11.18
C GLU A 568 -29.99 21.59 11.83
N LEU A 569 -29.16 21.90 12.82
CA LEU A 569 -28.25 20.92 13.45
C LEU A 569 -28.95 19.87 14.34
N LYS A 570 -30.28 19.91 14.46
CA LYS A 570 -31.04 18.94 15.26
C LYS A 570 -30.93 17.54 14.65
N GLY A 571 -30.81 16.53 15.49
CA GLY A 571 -30.77 15.12 15.07
C GLY A 571 -29.39 14.64 14.58
N LEU A 572 -28.40 15.52 14.43
CA LEU A 572 -27.03 15.13 14.08
C LEU A 572 -26.42 14.19 15.13
N GLU A 573 -26.73 14.41 16.42
CA GLU A 573 -26.29 13.56 17.53
C GLU A 573 -26.67 12.08 17.35
N ILE A 574 -27.83 11.80 16.75
CA ILE A 574 -28.32 10.44 16.51
C ILE A 574 -27.52 9.79 15.38
N ALA A 575 -27.30 10.51 14.27
CA ALA A 575 -26.49 10.02 13.16
C ALA A 575 -25.03 9.73 13.60
N MET A 576 -24.45 10.61 14.42
CA MET A 576 -23.10 10.40 14.95
C MET A 576 -23.03 9.26 15.97
N HIS A 577 -24.08 9.06 16.78
CA HIS A 577 -24.19 7.90 17.68
C HIS A 577 -24.12 6.59 16.89
N ASP A 578 -24.95 6.45 15.86
CA ASP A 578 -25.06 5.22 15.08
C ASP A 578 -23.76 4.91 14.32
N ALA A 579 -23.08 5.93 13.81
CA ALA A 579 -21.76 5.78 13.18
C ALA A 579 -20.70 5.21 14.13
N ILE A 580 -20.66 5.68 15.39
CA ILE A 580 -19.68 5.23 16.38
C ILE A 580 -19.94 3.78 16.78
N ASP A 581 -21.20 3.39 17.00
CA ASP A 581 -21.54 2.01 17.32
C ASP A 581 -21.23 1.07 16.15
N ALA A 582 -21.53 1.49 14.92
CA ALA A 582 -21.22 0.75 13.68
C ALA A 582 -19.72 0.60 13.40
N PHE A 583 -18.86 1.43 14.02
CA PHE A 583 -17.41 1.25 14.03
C PHE A 583 -16.98 0.31 15.17
N ARG A 584 -17.45 0.58 16.39
CA ARG A 584 -16.96 -0.08 17.60
C ARG A 584 -17.34 -1.54 17.70
N ASP A 585 -18.58 -1.89 17.38
CA ASP A 585 -19.07 -3.27 17.55
C ASP A 585 -18.30 -4.28 16.67
N PRO A 586 -18.08 -4.02 15.37
CA PRO A 586 -17.21 -4.84 14.54
C PRO A 586 -15.77 -4.95 15.07
N TRP A 587 -15.18 -3.85 15.52
CA TRP A 587 -13.80 -3.85 16.02
C TRP A 587 -13.64 -4.63 17.31
N ARG A 588 -14.59 -4.52 18.25
CA ARG A 588 -14.60 -5.35 19.47
C ARG A 588 -14.69 -6.84 19.15
N ALA A 589 -15.40 -7.22 18.09
CA ALA A 589 -15.48 -8.60 17.63
C ALA A 589 -14.17 -9.08 16.98
N ARG A 590 -13.55 -8.27 16.10
CA ARG A 590 -12.23 -8.55 15.53
C ARG A 590 -11.16 -8.73 16.60
N LEU A 591 -11.20 -7.91 17.66
CA LEU A 591 -10.32 -8.01 18.82
C LEU A 591 -10.63 -9.21 19.74
N GLY A 592 -11.78 -9.87 19.55
CA GLY A 592 -12.23 -11.00 20.38
C GLY A 592 -12.73 -10.59 21.77
N ILE A 593 -13.12 -9.33 21.94
CA ILE A 593 -13.67 -8.76 23.19
C ILE A 593 -15.17 -9.05 23.31
N SER A 594 -15.88 -9.07 22.18
CA SER A 594 -17.30 -9.42 22.09
C SER A 594 -17.55 -10.38 20.94
N TYR A 595 -18.68 -11.08 21.00
CA TYR A 595 -19.18 -11.84 19.85
C TYR A 595 -19.99 -10.91 18.93
N HIS A 596 -19.83 -11.07 17.61
CA HIS A 596 -20.68 -10.44 16.62
C HIS A 596 -20.89 -11.42 15.46
N ASP A 597 -22.13 -11.57 15.01
CA ASP A 597 -22.44 -12.53 13.96
C ASP A 597 -21.77 -12.12 12.64
N GLY A 598 -21.20 -13.09 11.92
CA GLY A 598 -20.47 -12.82 10.67
C GLY A 598 -19.07 -12.18 10.82
N ILE A 599 -18.59 -11.87 12.03
CA ILE A 599 -17.24 -11.33 12.26
C ILE A 599 -16.45 -12.26 13.18
N SER A 600 -15.40 -12.87 12.64
CA SER A 600 -14.50 -13.73 13.41
C SER A 600 -13.42 -12.92 14.11
N LYS A 601 -12.95 -13.42 15.25
CA LYS A 601 -11.76 -12.90 15.95
C LYS A 601 -10.54 -13.03 15.03
N GLU A 602 -9.78 -11.95 14.93
CA GLU A 602 -8.55 -11.88 14.14
C GLU A 602 -7.38 -12.57 14.84
N HIS A 603 -6.45 -13.09 14.06
CA HIS A 603 -5.27 -13.76 14.61
C HIS A 603 -4.33 -12.74 15.27
N TRP A 604 -3.76 -13.08 16.43
CA TRP A 604 -2.98 -12.15 17.26
C TRP A 604 -1.76 -11.56 16.53
N THR A 605 -1.15 -12.30 15.61
CA THR A 605 -0.02 -11.81 14.80
C THR A 605 -0.41 -10.64 13.91
N ARG A 606 -1.64 -10.65 13.38
CA ARG A 606 -2.17 -9.56 12.53
C ARG A 606 -2.45 -8.32 13.37
N ILE A 607 -3.03 -8.50 14.55
CA ILE A 607 -3.25 -7.39 15.51
C ILE A 607 -1.91 -6.79 15.95
N LYS A 608 -0.91 -7.62 16.26
CA LYS A 608 0.44 -7.16 16.63
C LYS A 608 1.12 -6.42 15.48
N ALA A 609 0.99 -6.92 14.25
CA ALA A 609 1.51 -6.27 13.06
C ALA A 609 0.87 -4.89 12.86
N LEU A 610 -0.46 -4.75 12.99
CA LEU A 610 -1.16 -3.46 12.99
C LEU A 610 -0.64 -2.53 14.09
N SER A 611 -0.51 -3.01 15.33
CA SER A 611 0.00 -2.20 16.44
C SER A 611 1.41 -1.67 16.19
N ARG A 612 2.29 -2.52 15.63
CA ARG A 612 3.63 -2.10 15.18
C ARG A 612 3.53 -0.94 14.19
N ARG A 613 2.59 -1.04 13.25
CA ARG A 613 2.46 -0.07 12.17
C ARG A 613 2.10 1.33 12.65
N LEU A 614 1.10 1.38 13.51
CA LEU A 614 0.64 2.63 14.12
C LEU A 614 1.65 3.17 15.15
N ALA A 615 2.40 2.30 15.82
CA ALA A 615 3.45 2.67 16.78
C ALA A 615 4.69 3.31 16.12
N SER A 616 5.05 2.85 14.91
CA SER A 616 6.18 3.35 14.12
C SER A 616 5.81 4.50 13.18
N ARG A 617 4.51 4.82 13.02
CA ARG A 617 3.98 5.86 12.10
C ARG A 617 4.28 5.62 10.62
N TRP A 618 4.56 4.38 10.22
CA TRP A 618 4.84 4.06 8.81
C TRP A 618 3.55 3.83 7.97
N ALA A 619 2.41 3.57 8.60
CA ALA A 619 1.14 3.20 7.97
C ALA A 619 0.00 3.21 9.01
N ASP A 620 -1.23 3.47 8.56
CA ASP A 620 -2.46 3.51 9.38
C ASP A 620 -3.34 2.25 9.24
N GLU A 621 -2.88 1.26 8.47
CA GLU A 621 -3.58 0.01 8.18
C GLU A 621 -2.63 -1.20 8.12
N TYR A 622 -3.20 -2.41 8.21
CA TYR A 622 -2.49 -3.68 7.95
C TYR A 622 -3.45 -4.72 7.34
N ASP A 623 -3.15 -5.18 6.13
CA ASP A 623 -4.01 -6.07 5.33
C ASP A 623 -5.50 -5.64 5.28
N ASN A 624 -6.41 -6.29 6.02
CA ASN A 624 -7.84 -5.94 6.09
C ASN A 624 -8.20 -5.13 7.36
N LEU A 625 -7.20 -4.78 8.18
CA LEU A 625 -7.36 -4.04 9.43
C LEU A 625 -7.12 -2.56 9.18
N THR A 626 -8.21 -1.81 8.98
CA THR A 626 -8.19 -0.42 8.52
C THR A 626 -8.93 0.50 9.52
N PRO A 627 -8.43 0.70 10.76
CA PRO A 627 -9.19 1.37 11.81
C PRO A 627 -9.57 2.82 11.45
N VAL A 628 -8.66 3.56 10.80
CA VAL A 628 -8.94 4.93 10.35
C VAL A 628 -10.00 4.94 9.24
N ALA A 629 -9.84 4.09 8.23
CA ALA A 629 -10.80 4.01 7.12
C ALA A 629 -12.18 3.52 7.57
N ASP A 630 -12.24 2.57 8.50
CA ASP A 630 -13.48 2.06 9.06
C ASP A 630 -14.25 3.16 9.80
N LEU A 631 -13.59 3.91 10.69
CA LEU A 631 -14.24 5.00 11.42
C LEU A 631 -14.69 6.12 10.48
N LEU A 632 -13.82 6.52 9.54
CA LEU A 632 -14.13 7.53 8.54
C LEU A 632 -15.34 7.13 7.70
N ALA A 633 -15.37 5.88 7.21
CA ALA A 633 -16.47 5.39 6.39
C ALA A 633 -17.80 5.47 7.13
N ARG A 634 -17.86 5.06 8.40
CA ARG A 634 -19.10 5.12 9.20
C ARG A 634 -19.56 6.55 9.46
N LEU A 635 -18.64 7.43 9.86
CA LEU A 635 -18.96 8.84 10.07
C LEU A 635 -19.45 9.51 8.78
N GLN A 636 -18.81 9.20 7.64
CA GLN A 636 -19.17 9.76 6.35
C GLN A 636 -20.52 9.23 5.84
N GLU A 637 -20.79 7.93 5.99
CA GLU A 637 -22.08 7.32 5.61
C GLU A 637 -23.24 8.01 6.34
N GLU A 638 -23.16 8.14 7.66
CA GLU A 638 -24.22 8.78 8.45
C GLU A 638 -24.29 10.30 8.25
N ALA A 639 -23.14 10.98 8.09
CA ALA A 639 -23.11 12.39 7.74
C ALA A 639 -23.76 12.65 6.37
N SER A 640 -23.49 11.81 5.37
CA SER A 640 -24.08 11.91 4.03
C SER A 640 -25.60 11.74 4.08
N LYS A 641 -26.12 10.73 4.79
CA LYS A 641 -27.57 10.54 4.96
C LYS A 641 -28.25 11.74 5.61
N TRP A 642 -27.57 12.40 6.55
CA TRP A 642 -28.08 13.60 7.19
C TRP A 642 -28.04 14.80 6.23
N LEU A 643 -26.94 14.97 5.49
CA LEU A 643 -26.77 16.04 4.50
C LEU A 643 -27.80 15.97 3.35
N ASP A 644 -28.28 14.77 3.00
CA ASP A 644 -29.33 14.55 1.98
C ASP A 644 -30.67 15.22 2.31
N ARG A 645 -30.87 15.64 3.58
CA ARG A 645 -32.12 16.19 4.11
C ARG A 645 -31.93 17.61 4.64
N PRO A 646 -31.64 18.61 3.77
CA PRO A 646 -31.62 20.00 4.19
C PRO A 646 -33.00 20.45 4.66
N ALA A 647 -33.02 21.38 5.62
CA ALA A 647 -34.26 21.95 6.16
C ALA A 647 -34.94 22.86 5.14
N ASP A 648 -34.15 23.62 4.38
CA ASP A 648 -34.62 24.50 3.31
C ASP A 648 -33.50 24.75 2.28
N TRP A 649 -33.75 25.58 1.28
CA TRP A 649 -32.78 26.00 0.27
C TRP A 649 -32.81 27.51 0.07
N THR A 650 -31.67 28.12 -0.26
CA THR A 650 -31.62 29.56 -0.62
C THR A 650 -32.49 29.86 -1.84
N ARG A 651 -32.48 28.94 -2.80
CA ARG A 651 -33.37 28.85 -3.95
C ARG A 651 -33.67 27.36 -4.18
N PRO A 652 -34.93 26.96 -4.43
CA PRO A 652 -35.23 25.58 -4.79
C PRO A 652 -34.44 25.14 -6.05
N PRO A 653 -33.79 23.97 -6.04
CA PRO A 653 -33.06 23.47 -7.20
C PRO A 653 -34.04 23.19 -8.36
N HIS A 654 -33.61 23.48 -9.58
CA HIS A 654 -34.37 23.29 -10.81
C HIS A 654 -34.32 21.84 -11.32
N THR A 655 -33.20 21.16 -11.11
CA THR A 655 -32.97 19.76 -11.51
C THR A 655 -32.36 18.98 -10.36
N ASP A 656 -32.48 17.65 -10.41
CA ASP A 656 -31.79 16.77 -9.46
C ASP A 656 -30.27 16.86 -9.59
N GLU A 657 -29.75 17.19 -10.78
CA GLU A 657 -28.31 17.42 -11.01
C GLU A 657 -27.82 18.67 -10.27
N GLU A 658 -28.55 19.79 -10.39
CA GLU A 658 -28.22 21.03 -9.67
C GLU A 658 -28.27 20.83 -8.15
N ARG A 659 -29.24 20.04 -7.68
CA ARG A 659 -29.34 19.63 -6.27
C ARG A 659 -28.11 18.87 -5.81
N GLU A 660 -27.72 17.82 -6.52
CA GLU A 660 -26.59 16.98 -6.11
C GLU A 660 -25.26 17.73 -6.19
N LEU A 661 -25.07 18.62 -7.18
CA LEU A 661 -23.87 19.46 -7.29
C LEU A 661 -23.69 20.36 -6.06
N ALA A 662 -24.78 20.94 -5.55
CA ALA A 662 -24.75 21.74 -4.32
C ALA A 662 -24.45 20.90 -3.06
N LEU A 663 -25.00 19.69 -2.98
CA LEU A 663 -24.77 18.77 -1.85
C LEU A 663 -23.35 18.21 -1.85
N ASP A 664 -22.84 17.80 -3.01
CA ASP A 664 -21.50 17.22 -3.18
C ASP A 664 -20.41 18.19 -2.75
N ARG A 665 -20.55 19.49 -3.03
CA ARG A 665 -19.65 20.53 -2.53
C ARG A 665 -19.49 20.49 -1.00
N ILE A 666 -20.59 20.29 -0.29
CA ILE A 666 -20.60 20.18 1.18
C ILE A 666 -20.06 18.82 1.62
N ARG A 667 -20.49 17.71 1.00
CA ARG A 667 -20.03 16.35 1.31
C ARG A 667 -18.51 16.24 1.21
N ARG A 668 -17.88 16.81 0.17
CA ARG A 668 -16.42 16.85 -0.03
C ARG A 668 -15.70 17.59 1.09
N THR A 669 -16.24 18.75 1.49
CA THR A 669 -15.63 19.57 2.56
C THR A 669 -15.76 18.88 3.92
N VAL A 670 -16.91 18.25 4.19
CA VAL A 670 -17.13 17.44 5.39
C VAL A 670 -16.18 16.23 5.41
N PHE A 671 -16.03 15.53 4.28
CA PHE A 671 -15.12 14.39 4.14
C PHE A 671 -13.68 14.77 4.51
N ALA A 672 -13.15 15.87 3.97
CA ALA A 672 -11.79 16.32 4.27
C ALA A 672 -11.57 16.58 5.77
N ARG A 673 -12.52 17.25 6.43
CA ARG A 673 -12.42 17.55 7.87
C ARG A 673 -12.56 16.30 8.74
N LEU A 674 -13.45 15.36 8.37
CA LEU A 674 -13.61 14.09 9.08
C LEU A 674 -12.38 13.19 8.90
N TYR A 675 -11.74 13.21 7.74
CA TYR A 675 -10.47 12.52 7.51
C TYR A 675 -9.40 12.98 8.51
N ASP A 676 -9.16 14.29 8.58
CA ASP A 676 -8.15 14.86 9.48
C ASP A 676 -8.45 14.51 10.96
N LEU A 677 -9.72 14.59 11.36
CA LEU A 677 -10.16 14.23 12.70
C LEU A 677 -9.87 12.76 13.02
N THR A 678 -10.30 11.85 12.15
CA THR A 678 -10.17 10.40 12.38
C THR A 678 -8.73 9.95 12.38
N LYS A 679 -7.91 10.46 11.45
CA LYS A 679 -6.47 10.21 11.39
C LYS A 679 -5.80 10.66 12.69
N THR A 680 -5.92 11.93 13.04
CA THR A 680 -5.25 12.50 14.23
C THR A 680 -5.59 11.72 15.50
N ARG A 681 -6.88 11.42 15.71
CA ARG A 681 -7.36 10.77 16.95
C ARG A 681 -7.01 9.29 17.06
N LEU A 682 -6.89 8.57 15.95
CA LEU A 682 -6.54 7.14 15.94
C LEU A 682 -5.04 6.90 15.74
N THR A 683 -4.29 7.83 15.17
CA THR A 683 -2.85 7.69 14.93
C THR A 683 -2.05 8.61 15.84
N ASP A 684 -2.02 9.91 15.53
CA ASP A 684 -0.98 10.83 16.00
C ASP A 684 -1.03 11.04 17.51
N ASP A 685 -2.24 11.18 18.05
CA ASP A 685 -2.52 11.33 19.49
C ASP A 685 -2.31 10.03 20.28
N GLN A 686 -2.26 8.88 19.61
CA GLN A 686 -2.32 7.55 20.22
C GLN A 686 -1.03 6.75 20.06
N VAL A 687 0.03 7.35 19.50
CA VAL A 687 1.30 6.65 19.23
C VAL A 687 1.89 5.98 20.48
N ALA A 688 1.78 6.60 21.65
CA ALA A 688 2.22 5.99 22.90
C ALA A 688 1.42 4.74 23.28
N ASN A 689 0.11 4.77 23.08
CA ASN A 689 -0.78 3.66 23.39
C ASN A 689 -0.64 2.51 22.37
N TRP A 690 -0.42 2.84 21.09
CA TRP A 690 -0.09 1.84 20.07
C TRP A 690 1.25 1.14 20.34
N ARG A 691 2.23 1.88 20.87
CA ARG A 691 3.49 1.29 21.36
C ARG A 691 3.24 0.34 22.52
N GLU A 692 2.47 0.75 23.52
CA GLU A 692 2.10 -0.15 24.62
C GLU A 692 1.40 -1.42 24.12
N ALA A 693 0.47 -1.29 23.16
CA ALA A 693 -0.21 -2.42 22.56
C ALA A 693 0.76 -3.40 21.88
N PHE A 694 1.75 -2.87 21.16
CA PHE A 694 2.77 -3.65 20.48
C PHE A 694 3.73 -4.35 21.46
N ASP A 695 4.11 -3.67 22.54
CA ASP A 695 5.11 -4.14 23.51
C ASP A 695 4.60 -5.29 24.42
N HIS A 696 3.29 -5.56 24.46
CA HIS A 696 2.76 -6.69 25.22
C HIS A 696 3.32 -8.02 24.73
N SER A 697 3.91 -8.80 25.66
CA SER A 697 4.47 -10.13 25.40
C SER A 697 4.15 -11.14 26.51
N GLY A 698 4.28 -12.44 26.20
CA GLY A 698 4.09 -13.55 27.15
C GLY A 698 2.62 -13.98 27.31
N PRO A 699 2.30 -14.88 28.25
CA PRO A 699 0.95 -15.40 28.42
C PRO A 699 -0.10 -14.29 28.58
N GLY A 700 -1.21 -14.39 27.82
CA GLY A 700 -2.29 -13.40 27.83
C GLY A 700 -1.98 -12.06 27.15
N SER A 701 -0.81 -11.90 26.50
CA SER A 701 -0.45 -10.70 25.72
C SER A 701 -1.49 -10.33 24.67
N ALA A 702 -2.03 -11.32 23.95
CA ALA A 702 -3.04 -11.09 22.91
C ALA A 702 -4.29 -10.41 23.48
N MET A 703 -4.74 -10.82 24.67
CA MET A 703 -5.90 -10.20 25.34
C MET A 703 -5.56 -8.81 25.89
N ARG A 704 -4.38 -8.64 26.51
CA ARG A 704 -3.92 -7.32 26.97
C ARG A 704 -3.81 -6.32 25.83
N ARG A 705 -3.23 -6.73 24.70
CA ARG A 705 -3.14 -5.96 23.46
C ARG A 705 -4.53 -5.58 22.94
N ALA A 706 -5.45 -6.53 22.88
CA ALA A 706 -6.83 -6.25 22.48
C ALA A 706 -7.49 -5.20 23.39
N HIS A 707 -7.30 -5.28 24.71
CA HIS A 707 -7.82 -4.27 25.64
C HIS A 707 -7.16 -2.89 25.50
N THR A 708 -5.84 -2.82 25.28
CA THR A 708 -5.15 -1.55 25.01
C THR A 708 -5.68 -0.91 23.73
N ILE A 709 -5.89 -1.69 22.67
CA ILE A 709 -6.48 -1.19 21.41
C ILE A 709 -7.93 -0.72 21.63
N GLU A 710 -8.72 -1.45 22.41
CA GLU A 710 -10.07 -0.99 22.73
C GLU A 710 -10.07 0.32 23.52
N ALA A 711 -9.11 0.52 24.43
CA ALA A 711 -8.94 1.79 25.13
C ALA A 711 -8.58 2.94 24.17
N ILE A 712 -7.77 2.66 23.14
CA ILE A 712 -7.49 3.62 22.06
C ILE A 712 -8.79 3.98 21.34
N HIS A 713 -9.61 2.99 20.97
CA HIS A 713 -10.91 3.23 20.34
C HIS A 713 -11.88 3.99 21.25
N ASP A 714 -11.89 3.71 22.56
CA ASP A 714 -12.71 4.43 23.55
C ASP A 714 -12.37 5.92 23.59
N VAL A 715 -11.09 6.27 23.47
CA VAL A 715 -10.65 7.67 23.44
C VAL A 715 -10.91 8.29 22.07
N ALA A 716 -10.58 7.58 20.99
CA ALA A 716 -10.67 8.12 19.63
C ALA A 716 -12.12 8.29 19.16
N ALA A 717 -12.98 7.32 19.47
CA ALA A 717 -14.38 7.23 19.08
C ALA A 717 -15.27 6.86 20.30
N PRO A 718 -15.41 7.77 21.29
CA PRO A 718 -16.15 7.48 22.51
C PRO A 718 -17.64 7.25 22.25
N ARG A 719 -18.23 6.24 22.91
CA ARG A 719 -19.68 5.98 22.79
C ARG A 719 -20.50 7.16 23.25
N ILE A 720 -21.47 7.53 22.43
CA ILE A 720 -22.44 8.57 22.75
C ILE A 720 -23.60 7.91 23.48
N SER A 721 -24.08 8.50 24.58
CA SER A 721 -25.23 7.96 25.34
C SER A 721 -25.83 9.04 26.23
N ALA A 722 -26.97 8.79 26.88
CA ALA A 722 -27.54 9.76 27.84
C ALA A 722 -26.59 10.07 29.03
N ALA A 723 -25.64 9.19 29.34
CA ALA A 723 -24.67 9.34 30.43
C ALA A 723 -23.24 9.57 29.90
N MET A 724 -23.07 10.50 28.94
CA MET A 724 -21.77 10.79 28.32
C MET A 724 -20.69 11.20 29.34
N THR A 725 -19.48 10.67 29.17
CA THR A 725 -18.26 11.17 29.80
C THR A 725 -17.93 12.59 29.31
N SER A 726 -17.02 13.30 30.00
CA SER A 726 -16.51 14.60 29.53
C SER A 726 -15.96 14.52 28.11
N ASP A 727 -15.20 13.47 27.84
CA ASP A 727 -14.48 13.29 26.58
C ASP A 727 -15.43 12.99 25.43
N ALA A 728 -16.47 12.20 25.70
CA ALA A 728 -17.54 11.96 24.73
C ALA A 728 -18.29 13.25 24.38
N ARG A 729 -18.55 14.14 25.34
CA ARG A 729 -19.19 15.44 25.08
C ARG A 729 -18.29 16.37 24.29
N LEU A 730 -16.99 16.39 24.58
CA LEU A 730 -16.01 17.17 23.84
C LEU A 730 -15.90 16.68 22.39
N PHE A 731 -15.84 15.35 22.19
CA PHE A 731 -15.82 14.75 20.87
C PHE A 731 -17.08 15.09 20.06
N LEU A 732 -18.26 14.94 20.64
CA LEU A 732 -19.51 15.29 19.98
C LEU A 732 -19.59 16.79 19.65
N SER A 733 -19.15 17.67 20.57
CA SER A 733 -19.10 19.11 20.33
C SER A 733 -18.15 19.46 19.17
N ARG A 734 -17.00 18.78 19.10
CA ARG A 734 -16.04 18.96 18.00
C ARG A 734 -16.59 18.49 16.66
N LEU A 735 -17.33 17.38 16.62
CA LEU A 735 -18.03 16.93 15.40
C LEU A 735 -19.05 17.98 14.92
N HIS A 736 -19.86 18.54 15.83
CA HIS A 736 -20.81 19.61 15.47
C HIS A 736 -20.11 20.84 14.91
N GLU A 737 -18.98 21.24 15.50
CA GLU A 737 -18.19 22.36 15.04
C GLU A 737 -17.62 22.09 13.65
N ILE A 738 -17.02 20.91 13.43
CA ILE A 738 -16.48 20.50 12.13
C ILE A 738 -17.56 20.52 11.05
N LEU A 739 -18.73 19.92 11.28
CA LEU A 739 -19.80 19.93 10.29
C LEU A 739 -20.31 21.36 10.06
N ARG A 740 -20.45 22.15 11.11
CA ARG A 740 -20.89 23.55 11.00
C ARG A 740 -19.92 24.39 10.17
N GLU A 741 -18.63 24.27 10.42
CA GLU A 741 -17.56 24.95 9.68
C GLU A 741 -17.56 24.47 8.22
N ALA A 742 -17.56 23.16 8.00
CA ALA A 742 -17.55 22.59 6.66
C ALA A 742 -18.76 23.03 5.80
N ILE A 743 -19.97 23.05 6.38
CA ILE A 743 -21.17 23.51 5.69
C ILE A 743 -21.03 24.98 5.28
N LYS A 744 -20.57 25.84 6.20
CA LYS A 744 -20.40 27.28 5.93
C LYS A 744 -19.30 27.57 4.92
N ASP A 745 -18.16 26.91 5.05
CA ASP A 745 -17.02 27.04 4.13
C ASP A 745 -17.43 26.61 2.71
N ALA A 746 -18.27 25.59 2.61
CA ALA A 746 -18.86 25.13 1.36
C ALA A 746 -20.11 25.93 0.93
N GLY A 747 -20.35 27.13 1.48
CA GLY A 747 -21.42 28.04 1.07
C GLY A 747 -22.84 27.64 1.50
N GLY A 748 -23.01 26.56 2.27
CA GLY A 748 -24.28 26.20 2.89
C GLY A 748 -24.63 27.13 4.06
N GLN A 749 -25.92 27.22 4.38
CA GLN A 749 -26.40 28.03 5.49
C GLN A 749 -26.85 27.17 6.66
N ILE A 750 -26.74 27.70 7.88
CA ILE A 750 -27.23 27.05 9.09
C ILE A 750 -28.15 28.03 9.80
N THR A 751 -29.40 27.63 9.97
CA THR A 751 -30.38 28.42 10.71
C THR A 751 -30.00 28.38 12.18
N GLN A 752 -29.82 29.55 12.81
CA GLN A 752 -29.76 29.61 14.26
C GLN A 752 -31.18 29.38 14.78
N ALA A 753 -31.34 28.37 15.63
CA ALA A 753 -32.57 28.17 16.40
C ALA A 753 -32.76 29.30 17.41
#